data_AF-V4NHF6-F1
#
_entry.id   AF-V4NHF6-F1
#
_cell.length_a   1.000
_cell.length_b   1.000
_cell.length_c   1.000
_cell.angle_alpha   90.00
_cell.angle_beta   90.00
_cell.angle_gamma   90.00
#
_symmetry.space_group_name_H-M   'P 1'
#
loop_
_entity.id
_entity.type
_entity.pdbx_description
1 polymer ?
#
loop_
_entity_poly.entity_id
_entity_poly.type
_entity_poly.pdbx_seq_one_letter_code
_entity_poly.pdbx_strand_id
1 'polypeptide(L)'
;MFLPLRAGAAALGAIACFVLPVCALAAEAPRFAGVFGDHAVLQRDAAIKVWGKAVPGSAVTVTFNGSKATATANAAGKWASQLPPAKAGGPYTLAVSDGIQTTTLADILVGDVYLCSGQSNMEFTVRYTTNAGSELNTSNDKLRFITLDRVAAITPQSELGKATPWQVVTPQTVGDASAVCYFMSKSLAKTENVPVGMIHASWGGTFIQAWMSKEGLGAVASYRPGLDALNLYASDRAAAQTQWAAATQDAWKATEDDLATKLQWIEPKFRDTDWKTIVPDVIWEGSPDPELTTFDGIVWYRTAVTVTKAQAAQAARLSLGPIDDVDITWINGVKAGTTYGWNTPRDYDLPAGTLKAGRNVIVVRVTDTGGGGGLYGKTSEKKIRFADGSTVGLPNVWRYKISGPIRPGARVAGEPWAVPNGLTTLYNAMIAPVAPYTIKGVAWYQGEANVDSPVEYQSLVTAWMNDWRQKFDNPALPFLIVQLADYGPVASRPVNSGWARLRESQRLAVKADPHAGLAISLDVGDRFDIHPTQKTVIGNRLARAAQSVVYGRSVTPSGPEPVSVARMVDDLIVTFKNTSGGLVTYSGNTALGFEACTETDCTFVSATPDGDRIILQGANRIGVIKVRYAWADSPYVNLYSQDDLPAGPFEMEISQ
;
A
#
# COMPACT_ATOMS: atom_id res chain seq x y z
N MET A 1 0.05 104.13 -13.81
CA MET A 1 0.19 103.23 -14.98
C MET A 1 0.67 101.88 -14.46
N PHE A 2 -0.24 100.91 -14.46
CA PHE A 2 -0.13 99.44 -14.41
C PHE A 2 0.98 98.68 -13.62
N LEU A 3 0.47 97.77 -12.76
CA LEU A 3 0.94 96.52 -12.12
C LEU A 3 2.10 95.71 -12.77
N PRO A 4 2.64 94.61 -12.14
CA PRO A 4 2.28 93.98 -10.85
C PRO A 4 3.45 93.59 -9.89
N LEU A 5 3.11 93.42 -8.61
CA LEU A 5 3.87 92.64 -7.62
C LEU A 5 3.51 91.14 -7.75
N ARG A 6 4.52 90.26 -7.76
CA ARG A 6 4.36 88.81 -7.64
C ARG A 6 4.54 88.37 -6.19
N ALA A 7 3.57 87.58 -5.72
CA ALA A 7 3.55 86.90 -4.43
C ALA A 7 4.54 85.72 -4.39
N GLY A 8 5.23 85.56 -3.25
CA GLY A 8 5.94 84.33 -2.88
C GLY A 8 5.32 83.78 -1.60
N ALA A 9 4.63 82.63 -1.71
CA ALA A 9 4.04 81.92 -0.59
C ALA A 9 5.09 81.03 0.09
N ALA A 10 5.20 81.12 1.42
CA ALA A 10 6.00 80.22 2.24
C ALA A 10 5.25 78.89 2.46
N ALA A 11 5.88 77.77 2.07
CA ALA A 11 5.36 76.43 2.33
C ALA A 11 5.84 75.94 3.70
N LEU A 12 4.92 75.87 4.67
CA LEU A 12 5.10 75.12 5.93
C LEU A 12 4.81 73.64 5.66
N GLY A 13 5.86 72.81 5.69
CA GLY A 13 5.75 71.35 5.59
C GLY A 13 5.22 70.75 6.89
N ALA A 14 3.96 70.31 6.90
CA ALA A 14 3.41 69.48 7.97
C ALA A 14 3.87 68.02 7.80
N ILE A 15 4.72 67.54 8.71
CA ILE A 15 5.08 66.12 8.80
C ILE A 15 3.88 65.39 9.43
N ALA A 16 3.03 64.79 8.59
CA ALA A 16 1.98 63.89 9.05
C ALA A 16 2.61 62.53 9.37
N CYS A 17 2.76 62.22 10.65
CA CYS A 17 3.05 60.86 11.12
C CYS A 17 1.85 59.96 10.81
N PHE A 18 1.91 59.22 9.70
CA PHE A 18 1.03 58.09 9.45
C PHE A 18 1.39 56.97 10.44
N VAL A 19 0.66 56.92 11.56
CA VAL A 19 0.60 55.72 12.41
C VAL A 19 -0.18 54.68 11.63
N LEU A 20 0.53 53.82 10.88
CA LEU A 20 -0.06 52.60 10.33
C LEU A 20 -0.54 51.76 11.52
N PRO A 21 -1.82 51.37 11.57
CA PRO A 21 -2.26 50.41 12.56
C PRO A 21 -1.53 49.10 12.27
N VAL A 22 -0.61 48.73 13.15
CA VAL A 22 -0.11 47.36 13.23
C VAL A 22 -1.32 46.55 13.65
N CYS A 23 -2.02 45.94 12.67
CA CYS A 23 -2.91 44.82 12.95
C CYS A 23 -2.04 43.78 13.65
N ALA A 24 -2.13 43.72 14.98
CA ALA A 24 -1.65 42.60 15.74
C ALA A 24 -2.45 41.40 15.23
N LEU A 25 -1.85 40.64 14.30
CA LEU A 25 -2.32 39.30 13.97
C LEU A 25 -2.49 38.59 15.30
N ALA A 26 -3.72 38.25 15.66
CA ALA A 26 -3.99 37.49 16.88
C ALA A 26 -3.10 36.24 16.81
N ALA A 27 -2.17 36.13 17.75
CA ALA A 27 -1.18 35.06 17.72
C ALA A 27 -1.94 33.73 17.78
N GLU A 28 -1.64 32.78 16.89
CA GLU A 28 -2.31 31.49 16.88
C GLU A 28 -2.01 30.75 18.19
N ALA A 29 -3.04 30.26 18.88
CA ALA A 29 -2.87 29.49 20.11
C ALA A 29 -1.98 28.25 19.86
N PRO A 30 -1.15 27.84 20.83
CA PRO A 30 -0.38 26.61 20.69
C PRO A 30 -1.34 25.43 20.49
N ARG A 31 -1.06 24.57 19.51
CA ARG A 31 -1.93 23.44 19.15
C ARG A 31 -1.14 22.14 19.10
N PHE A 32 -1.82 21.03 19.36
CA PHE A 32 -1.27 19.69 19.17
C PHE A 32 -1.22 19.31 17.67
N ALA A 33 -0.41 18.31 17.34
CA ALA A 33 -0.45 17.65 16.04
C ALA A 33 -1.80 16.92 15.83
N GLY A 34 -2.24 16.81 14.57
CA GLY A 34 -3.59 16.34 14.22
C GLY A 34 -3.91 14.87 14.53
N VAL A 35 -2.94 14.09 15.02
CA VAL A 35 -3.16 12.74 15.55
C VAL A 35 -3.67 12.75 16.99
N PHE A 36 -3.48 13.86 17.71
CA PHE A 36 -4.09 14.09 19.01
C PHE A 36 -5.47 14.75 18.83
N GLY A 37 -6.41 14.38 19.68
CA GLY A 37 -7.75 14.94 19.73
C GLY A 37 -8.41 14.62 21.06
N ASP A 38 -9.61 15.15 21.28
CA ASP A 38 -10.47 14.64 22.35
C ASP A 38 -10.67 13.13 22.20
N HIS A 39 -10.86 12.41 23.31
CA HIS A 39 -11.03 10.94 23.33
C HIS A 39 -9.79 10.11 22.95
N ALA A 40 -8.62 10.74 22.74
CA ALA A 40 -7.41 10.01 22.38
C ALA A 40 -6.92 9.07 23.50
N VAL A 41 -6.19 8.01 23.10
CA VAL A 41 -5.55 7.08 24.03
C VAL A 41 -4.04 7.23 23.93
N LEU A 42 -3.39 7.61 25.02
CA LEU A 42 -1.94 7.69 25.12
C LEU A 42 -1.35 6.37 25.64
N GLN A 43 -0.18 5.97 25.14
CA GLN A 43 0.45 4.72 25.55
C GLN A 43 0.86 4.74 27.03
N ARG A 44 0.40 3.73 27.77
CA ARG A 44 0.78 3.47 29.17
C ARG A 44 2.20 2.93 29.29
N ASP A 45 2.78 3.09 30.48
CA ASP A 45 4.06 2.47 30.89
C ASP A 45 5.26 2.79 29.98
N ALA A 46 5.12 3.81 29.13
CA ALA A 46 6.17 4.38 28.29
C ALA A 46 6.06 5.90 28.34
N ALA A 47 7.17 6.58 28.04
CA ALA A 47 7.17 8.03 28.02
C ALA A 47 6.23 8.56 26.93
N ILE A 48 5.43 9.56 27.26
CA ILE A 48 4.37 10.07 26.39
C ILE A 48 4.95 11.21 25.56
N LYS A 49 5.24 10.91 24.29
CA LYS A 49 5.71 11.90 23.30
C LYS A 49 4.51 12.72 22.80
N VAL A 50 4.58 14.04 22.94
CA VAL A 50 3.57 14.98 22.41
C VAL A 50 4.25 16.08 21.61
N TRP A 51 3.59 16.55 20.55
CA TRP A 51 4.14 17.57 19.68
C TRP A 51 3.04 18.36 19.01
N GLY A 52 3.41 19.46 18.36
CA GLY A 52 2.47 20.34 17.69
C GLY A 52 3.10 21.59 17.11
N LYS A 53 2.29 22.64 16.97
CA LYS A 53 2.74 23.95 16.52
C LYS A 53 2.41 25.04 17.53
N ALA A 54 3.24 26.08 17.55
CA ALA A 54 3.03 27.32 18.27
C ALA A 54 3.79 28.44 17.54
N VAL A 55 3.65 29.67 18.02
CA VAL A 55 4.43 30.81 17.49
C VAL A 55 5.93 30.49 17.54
N PRO A 56 6.69 30.67 16.44
CA PRO A 56 8.13 30.40 16.43
C PRO A 56 8.88 31.11 17.57
N GLY A 57 9.73 30.35 18.28
CA GLY A 57 10.48 30.83 19.44
C GLY A 57 9.71 30.90 20.75
N SER A 58 8.40 30.65 20.77
CA SER A 58 7.63 30.66 22.02
C SER A 58 7.94 29.43 22.88
N ALA A 59 7.98 29.63 24.19
CA ALA A 59 8.02 28.54 25.16
C ALA A 59 6.60 28.01 25.37
N VAL A 60 6.44 26.69 25.33
CA VAL A 60 5.18 26.00 25.62
C VAL A 60 5.33 25.10 26.84
N THR A 61 4.28 25.03 27.65
CA THR A 61 4.13 24.10 28.77
C THR A 61 3.00 23.13 28.47
N VAL A 62 3.33 21.84 28.43
CA VAL A 62 2.37 20.75 28.34
C VAL A 62 2.04 20.27 29.75
N THR A 63 0.76 20.07 30.04
CA THR A 63 0.30 19.47 31.30
C THR A 63 -0.59 18.25 31.04
N PHE A 64 -0.38 17.20 31.83
CA PHE A 64 -1.14 15.95 31.72
C PHE A 64 -1.10 15.19 33.05
N ASN A 65 -2.26 14.87 33.62
CA ASN A 65 -2.38 14.09 34.86
C ASN A 65 -1.40 14.53 35.98
N GLY A 66 -1.40 15.83 36.30
CA GLY A 66 -0.51 16.44 37.30
C GLY A 66 0.96 16.59 36.86
N SER A 67 1.38 15.94 35.78
CA SER A 67 2.71 16.08 35.18
C SER A 67 2.80 17.32 34.31
N LYS A 68 4.00 17.89 34.21
CA LYS A 68 4.29 19.03 33.34
C LYS A 68 5.59 18.80 32.58
N ALA A 69 5.65 19.27 31.35
CA ALA A 69 6.87 19.31 30.53
C ALA A 69 6.89 20.60 29.72
N THR A 70 8.08 21.11 29.40
CA THR A 70 8.24 22.34 28.62
C THR A 70 8.95 22.04 27.30
N ALA A 71 8.70 22.87 26.29
CA ALA A 71 9.42 22.86 25.02
C ALA A 71 9.47 24.26 24.43
N THR A 72 10.33 24.48 23.45
CA THR A 72 10.37 25.74 22.68
C THR A 72 10.04 25.43 21.23
N ALA A 73 9.13 26.20 20.64
CA ALA A 73 8.81 26.10 19.23
C ALA A 73 10.02 26.56 18.39
N ASN A 74 10.43 25.74 17.42
CA ASN A 74 11.55 26.08 16.53
C ASN A 74 11.15 27.17 15.51
N ALA A 75 12.08 27.51 14.60
CA ALA A 75 11.84 28.53 13.56
C ALA A 75 10.66 28.21 12.63
N ALA A 76 10.29 26.92 12.49
CA ALA A 76 9.13 26.48 11.73
C ALA A 76 7.85 26.37 12.60
N GLY A 77 7.88 26.87 13.83
CA GLY A 77 6.79 26.83 14.79
C GLY A 77 6.55 25.45 15.42
N LYS A 78 7.39 24.44 15.14
CA LYS A 78 7.19 23.08 15.66
C LYS A 78 7.78 22.95 17.07
N TRP A 79 7.02 22.34 17.97
CA TRP A 79 7.48 21.97 19.30
C TRP A 79 7.24 20.48 19.54
N ALA A 80 8.07 19.86 20.38
CA ALA A 80 7.89 18.51 20.86
C ALA A 80 8.32 18.43 22.32
N SER A 81 7.60 17.67 23.13
CA SER A 81 7.87 17.48 24.55
C SER A 81 7.57 16.04 24.95
N GLN A 82 8.10 15.64 26.10
CA GLN A 82 7.98 14.28 26.61
C GLN A 82 7.50 14.33 28.06
N LEU A 83 6.35 13.71 28.31
CA LEU A 83 5.78 13.53 29.65
C LEU A 83 6.23 12.17 30.22
N PRO A 84 6.33 12.04 31.56
CA PRO A 84 6.72 10.80 32.19
C PRO A 84 5.72 9.66 31.90
N PRO A 85 6.13 8.39 32.01
CA PRO A 85 5.22 7.26 31.89
C PRO A 85 4.04 7.35 32.85
N ALA A 86 2.84 7.02 32.36
CA ALA A 86 1.63 6.95 33.15
C ALA A 86 1.02 5.54 33.16
N LYS A 87 0.35 5.20 34.26
CA LYS A 87 -0.44 3.97 34.36
C LYS A 87 -1.76 4.10 33.61
N ALA A 88 -2.32 2.96 33.22
CA ALA A 88 -3.62 2.91 32.57
C ALA A 88 -4.71 3.59 33.42
N GLY A 89 -5.59 4.36 32.79
CA GLY A 89 -6.63 5.12 33.49
C GLY A 89 -7.15 6.31 32.68
N GLY A 90 -7.78 7.25 33.38
CA GLY A 90 -8.49 8.39 32.80
C GLY A 90 -9.99 8.36 33.14
N PRO A 91 -10.77 9.30 32.61
CA PRO A 91 -10.36 10.34 31.67
C PRO A 91 -9.51 11.44 32.31
N TYR A 92 -8.56 11.96 31.54
CA TYR A 92 -7.70 13.09 31.90
C TYR A 92 -7.85 14.24 30.89
N THR A 93 -7.26 15.39 31.22
CA THR A 93 -7.10 16.52 30.31
C THR A 93 -5.63 16.65 29.92
N LEU A 94 -5.37 16.74 28.62
CA LEU A 94 -4.06 17.09 28.05
C LEU A 94 -4.12 18.55 27.61
N ALA A 95 -3.21 19.40 28.09
CA ALA A 95 -3.20 20.81 27.73
C ALA A 95 -1.82 21.28 27.28
N VAL A 96 -1.80 22.27 26.38
CA VAL A 96 -0.60 23.01 25.99
C VAL A 96 -0.87 24.51 26.11
N SER A 97 0.03 25.24 26.77
CA SER A 97 -0.06 26.69 26.95
C SER A 97 1.25 27.38 26.62
N ASP A 98 1.19 28.58 26.04
CA ASP A 98 2.34 29.47 25.82
C ASP A 98 2.45 30.58 26.88
N GLY A 99 1.67 30.46 27.96
CA GLY A 99 1.54 31.47 29.02
C GLY A 99 0.49 32.56 28.73
N ILE A 100 -0.06 32.62 27.52
CA ILE A 100 -1.11 33.57 27.11
C ILE A 100 -2.38 32.82 26.74
N GLN A 101 -2.26 31.84 25.84
CA GLN A 101 -3.34 30.99 25.36
C GLN A 101 -3.12 29.55 25.81
N THR A 102 -4.20 28.79 25.87
CA THR A 102 -4.17 27.37 26.23
C THR A 102 -5.11 26.59 25.31
N THR A 103 -4.61 25.49 24.76
CA THR A 103 -5.42 24.50 24.06
C THR A 103 -5.51 23.24 24.90
N THR A 104 -6.71 22.70 25.06
CA THR A 104 -7.00 21.50 25.86
C THR A 104 -7.63 20.42 25.01
N LEU A 105 -7.27 19.17 25.27
CA LEU A 105 -7.95 17.98 24.79
C LEU A 105 -8.51 17.22 26.00
N ALA A 106 -9.80 16.85 25.92
CA ALA A 106 -10.56 16.21 26.98
C ALA A 106 -10.78 14.72 26.72
N ASP A 107 -11.26 14.00 27.74
CA ASP A 107 -11.52 12.55 27.69
C ASP A 107 -10.29 11.72 27.26
N ILE A 108 -9.09 12.10 27.70
CA ILE A 108 -7.87 11.38 27.34
C ILE A 108 -7.70 10.15 28.23
N LEU A 109 -7.59 8.99 27.61
CA LEU A 109 -7.28 7.74 28.30
C LEU A 109 -5.79 7.42 28.21
N VAL A 110 -5.29 6.66 29.19
CA VAL A 110 -3.98 6.01 29.14
C VAL A 110 -4.21 4.50 29.04
N GLY A 111 -3.63 3.86 28.03
CA GLY A 111 -3.92 2.48 27.67
C GLY A 111 -2.88 1.88 26.72
N ASP A 112 -3.20 0.75 26.10
CA ASP A 112 -2.36 0.18 25.04
C ASP A 112 -2.79 0.72 23.67
N VAL A 113 -1.84 1.20 22.87
CA VAL A 113 -2.11 1.82 21.56
C VAL A 113 -1.56 0.95 20.45
N TYR A 114 -2.41 0.54 19.52
CA TYR A 114 -2.01 -0.27 18.37
C TYR A 114 -2.15 0.52 17.06
N LEU A 115 -1.13 0.42 16.21
CA LEU A 115 -1.21 0.86 14.83
C LEU A 115 -1.68 -0.31 13.96
N CYS A 116 -2.86 -0.18 13.37
CA CYS A 116 -3.47 -1.17 12.49
C CYS A 116 -3.33 -0.71 11.03
N SER A 117 -2.55 -1.44 10.24
CA SER A 117 -2.19 -1.05 8.88
C SER A 117 -2.23 -2.22 7.88
N GLY A 118 -2.19 -1.88 6.60
CA GLY A 118 -2.26 -2.83 5.49
C GLY A 118 -3.22 -2.39 4.40
N GLN A 119 -3.91 -3.34 3.79
CA GLN A 119 -4.80 -3.10 2.66
C GLN A 119 -6.28 -3.38 2.99
N SER A 120 -7.07 -3.78 2.00
CA SER A 120 -8.53 -3.91 2.04
C SER A 120 -9.03 -4.82 3.17
N ASN A 121 -8.29 -5.86 3.54
CA ASN A 121 -8.64 -6.74 4.64
C ASN A 121 -8.46 -6.11 6.04
N MET A 122 -7.54 -5.14 6.19
CA MET A 122 -7.46 -4.27 7.37
C MET A 122 -8.52 -3.16 7.32
N GLU A 123 -8.77 -2.61 6.12
CA GLU A 123 -9.76 -1.56 5.87
C GLU A 123 -11.20 -2.01 6.18
N PHE A 124 -11.47 -3.29 5.99
CA PHE A 124 -12.79 -3.91 6.16
C PHE A 124 -13.42 -3.56 7.52
N THR A 125 -14.63 -3.02 7.50
CA THR A 125 -15.26 -2.44 8.69
C THR A 125 -16.24 -3.40 9.38
N VAL A 126 -16.49 -3.15 10.68
CA VAL A 126 -17.34 -4.03 11.53
C VAL A 126 -18.73 -4.26 10.92
N ARG A 127 -19.31 -3.26 10.26
CA ARG A 127 -20.65 -3.35 9.66
C ARG A 127 -20.83 -4.46 8.63
N TYR A 128 -19.75 -4.92 8.00
CA TYR A 128 -19.77 -5.94 6.95
C TYR A 128 -19.39 -7.33 7.45
N THR A 129 -19.16 -7.48 8.75
CA THR A 129 -18.75 -8.75 9.36
C THR A 129 -19.94 -9.70 9.50
N THR A 130 -19.70 -11.02 9.48
CA THR A 130 -20.77 -12.02 9.59
C THR A 130 -21.60 -11.85 10.88
N ASN A 131 -21.00 -11.34 11.96
CA ASN A 131 -21.65 -11.11 13.24
C ASN A 131 -22.00 -9.63 13.52
N ALA A 132 -22.03 -8.77 12.48
CA ALA A 132 -22.25 -7.33 12.64
C ALA A 132 -23.47 -6.98 13.50
N GLY A 133 -24.59 -7.71 13.37
CA GLY A 133 -25.81 -7.46 14.15
C GLY A 133 -25.61 -7.53 15.67
N SER A 134 -24.66 -8.34 16.14
CA SER A 134 -24.31 -8.44 17.58
C SER A 134 -23.40 -7.31 18.06
N GLU A 135 -22.72 -6.62 17.15
CA GLU A 135 -21.70 -5.62 17.46
C GLU A 135 -22.21 -4.19 17.28
N LEU A 136 -23.07 -3.95 16.29
CA LEU A 136 -23.55 -2.61 15.93
C LEU A 136 -24.38 -1.92 17.02
N ASN A 137 -24.85 -2.65 18.03
CA ASN A 137 -25.60 -2.10 19.15
C ASN A 137 -24.78 -2.00 20.45
N THR A 138 -23.47 -2.21 20.38
CA THR A 138 -22.59 -2.23 21.55
C THR A 138 -21.94 -0.87 21.80
N SER A 139 -21.65 -0.59 23.07
CA SER A 139 -20.78 0.52 23.49
C SER A 139 -19.60 -0.04 24.27
N ASN A 140 -18.42 0.54 24.09
CA ASN A 140 -17.26 0.21 24.88
C ASN A 140 -16.42 1.47 25.11
N ASP A 141 -16.55 2.04 26.31
CA ASP A 141 -15.86 3.26 26.72
C ASP A 141 -14.35 3.08 26.92
N LYS A 142 -13.84 1.83 26.94
CA LYS A 142 -12.40 1.53 26.95
C LYS A 142 -11.79 1.44 25.57
N LEU A 143 -12.60 1.40 24.50
CA LEU A 143 -12.12 1.33 23.13
C LEU A 143 -12.27 2.67 22.44
N ARG A 144 -11.19 3.10 21.78
CA ARG A 144 -11.14 4.34 21.00
C ARG A 144 -10.41 4.07 19.68
N PHE A 145 -10.84 4.69 18.60
CA PHE A 145 -10.14 4.57 17.32
C PHE A 145 -10.06 5.89 16.57
N ILE A 146 -9.06 6.00 15.70
CA ILE A 146 -8.88 7.07 14.73
C ILE A 146 -8.60 6.43 13.38
N THR A 147 -9.30 6.84 12.32
CA THR A 147 -9.09 6.33 10.96
C THR A 147 -8.45 7.42 10.12
N LEU A 148 -7.19 7.22 9.73
CA LEU A 148 -6.45 8.19 8.93
C LEU A 148 -7.01 8.26 7.51
N ASP A 149 -6.96 9.46 6.93
CA ASP A 149 -7.33 9.66 5.54
C ASP A 149 -6.39 8.91 4.59
N ARG A 150 -6.97 8.44 3.48
CA ARG A 150 -6.22 7.87 2.36
C ARG A 150 -5.58 8.99 1.55
N VAL A 151 -4.32 9.25 1.86
CA VAL A 151 -3.51 10.27 1.20
C VAL A 151 -2.13 9.72 0.87
N ALA A 152 -1.52 10.24 -0.19
CA ALA A 152 -0.18 9.89 -0.63
C ALA A 152 0.65 11.15 -0.77
N ALA A 153 1.96 11.07 -0.50
CA ALA A 153 2.87 12.18 -0.64
C ALA A 153 4.23 11.71 -1.16
N ILE A 154 4.83 12.53 -2.03
CA ILE A 154 6.16 12.25 -2.59
C ILE A 154 7.26 12.33 -1.52
N THR A 155 7.09 13.22 -0.54
CA THR A 155 8.04 13.42 0.55
C THR A 155 7.36 13.20 1.91
N PRO A 156 8.10 12.73 2.94
CA PRO A 156 7.56 12.56 4.29
C PRO A 156 6.91 13.83 4.83
N GLN A 157 5.65 13.71 5.24
CA GLN A 157 4.89 14.78 5.88
C GLN A 157 5.15 14.78 7.37
N SER A 158 5.27 15.97 7.95
CA SER A 158 5.45 16.13 9.40
C SER A 158 4.14 16.28 10.19
N GLU A 159 3.02 16.44 9.50
CA GLU A 159 1.68 16.52 10.08
C GLU A 159 0.66 15.88 9.16
N LEU A 160 -0.46 15.41 9.73
CA LEU A 160 -1.61 14.96 8.96
C LEU A 160 -2.23 16.16 8.24
N GLY A 161 -2.74 15.95 7.02
CA GLY A 161 -3.35 17.02 6.21
C GLY A 161 -4.59 17.65 6.83
N LYS A 162 -5.29 16.92 7.70
CA LYS A 162 -6.37 17.43 8.56
C LYS A 162 -6.34 16.76 9.93
N ALA A 163 -6.83 17.46 10.95
CA ALA A 163 -7.08 16.84 12.25
C ALA A 163 -8.16 15.76 12.08
N THR A 164 -7.87 14.55 12.57
CA THR A 164 -8.79 13.41 12.45
C THR A 164 -9.31 13.08 13.84
N PRO A 165 -10.64 13.06 14.06
CA PRO A 165 -11.18 12.88 15.39
C PRO A 165 -10.98 11.44 15.88
N TRP A 166 -10.57 11.28 17.14
CA TRP A 166 -10.71 10.02 17.83
C TRP A 166 -12.18 9.77 18.15
N GLN A 167 -12.62 8.53 17.99
CA GLN A 167 -13.99 8.11 18.23
C GLN A 167 -14.06 7.12 19.37
N VAL A 168 -15.02 7.34 20.26
CA VAL A 168 -15.49 6.36 21.24
C VAL A 168 -16.24 5.26 20.52
N VAL A 169 -16.02 3.99 20.86
CA VAL A 169 -16.84 2.89 20.35
C VAL A 169 -18.25 2.98 20.96
N THR A 170 -19.21 3.36 20.11
CA THR A 170 -20.64 3.43 20.41
C THR A 170 -21.43 2.78 19.26
N PRO A 171 -22.76 2.61 19.39
CA PRO A 171 -23.59 2.09 18.29
C PRO A 171 -23.49 2.94 17.01
N GLN A 172 -23.17 4.22 17.12
CA GLN A 172 -23.04 5.14 15.99
C GLN A 172 -21.70 5.02 15.26
N THR A 173 -20.64 4.58 15.94
CA THR A 173 -19.26 4.63 15.43
C THR A 173 -18.66 3.25 15.19
N VAL A 174 -19.08 2.22 15.93
CA VAL A 174 -18.49 0.87 15.89
C VAL A 174 -18.49 0.28 14.49
N GLY A 175 -19.54 0.57 13.70
CA GLY A 175 -19.67 0.10 12.32
C GLY A 175 -18.61 0.64 11.34
N ASP A 176 -17.90 1.72 11.69
CA ASP A 176 -16.84 2.36 10.88
C ASP A 176 -15.42 1.96 11.29
N ALA A 177 -15.27 1.30 12.44
CA ALA A 177 -13.96 0.79 12.87
C ALA A 177 -13.50 -0.34 11.95
N SER A 178 -12.18 -0.43 11.73
CA SER A 178 -11.55 -1.63 11.16
C SER A 178 -11.95 -2.84 11.99
N ALA A 179 -12.58 -3.84 11.35
CA ALA A 179 -13.12 -4.99 12.03
C ALA A 179 -12.04 -5.81 12.74
N VAL A 180 -10.94 -6.10 12.04
CA VAL A 180 -9.84 -6.90 12.59
C VAL A 180 -9.20 -6.18 13.77
N CYS A 181 -8.93 -4.88 13.62
CA CYS A 181 -8.35 -4.06 14.67
C CYS A 181 -9.30 -3.96 15.89
N TYR A 182 -10.60 -3.78 15.65
CA TYR A 182 -11.64 -3.72 16.67
C TYR A 182 -11.72 -5.02 17.48
N PHE A 183 -11.84 -6.19 16.84
CA PHE A 183 -11.97 -7.45 17.55
C PHE A 183 -10.70 -7.83 18.32
N MET A 184 -9.52 -7.55 17.75
CA MET A 184 -8.25 -7.68 18.48
C MET A 184 -8.27 -6.81 19.74
N SER A 185 -8.59 -5.54 19.60
CA SER A 185 -8.58 -4.57 20.70
C SER A 185 -9.64 -4.87 21.76
N LYS A 186 -10.83 -5.34 21.34
CA LYS A 186 -11.90 -5.79 22.25
C LYS A 186 -11.45 -6.98 23.11
N SER A 187 -10.76 -7.95 22.50
CA SER A 187 -10.22 -9.10 23.22
C SER A 187 -9.10 -8.70 24.19
N LEU A 188 -8.19 -7.83 23.76
CA LEU A 188 -7.09 -7.32 24.60
C LEU A 188 -7.57 -6.44 25.74
N ALA A 189 -8.50 -5.51 25.49
CA ALA A 189 -9.08 -4.66 26.53
C ALA A 189 -9.77 -5.50 27.62
N LYS A 190 -10.42 -6.61 27.23
CA LYS A 190 -11.04 -7.55 28.18
C LYS A 190 -10.00 -8.32 28.99
N THR A 191 -8.96 -8.83 28.33
CA THR A 191 -7.99 -9.75 28.94
C THR A 191 -6.93 -9.04 29.77
N GLU A 192 -6.47 -7.88 29.30
CA GLU A 192 -5.47 -7.06 29.99
C GLU A 192 -6.12 -5.99 30.90
N ASN A 193 -7.44 -5.81 30.81
CA ASN A 193 -8.25 -4.88 31.62
C ASN A 193 -7.74 -3.43 31.57
N VAL A 194 -7.39 -2.96 30.38
CA VAL A 194 -6.93 -1.58 30.13
C VAL A 194 -7.67 -0.95 28.95
N PRO A 195 -7.74 0.39 28.85
CA PRO A 195 -8.16 1.05 27.62
C PRO A 195 -7.26 0.64 26.44
N VAL A 196 -7.84 0.58 25.24
CA VAL A 196 -7.11 0.29 24.00
C VAL A 196 -7.45 1.33 22.93
N GLY A 197 -6.40 1.95 22.39
CA GLY A 197 -6.46 2.89 21.28
C GLY A 197 -6.05 2.23 19.97
N MET A 198 -6.81 2.50 18.90
CA MET A 198 -6.56 1.96 17.56
C MET A 198 -6.28 3.10 16.58
N ILE A 199 -5.05 3.19 16.10
CA ILE A 199 -4.71 4.07 14.98
C ILE A 199 -4.83 3.24 13.70
N HIS A 200 -5.82 3.54 12.86
CA HIS A 200 -6.11 2.79 11.65
C HIS A 200 -5.59 3.52 10.40
N ALA A 201 -4.66 2.89 9.68
CA ALA A 201 -4.00 3.43 8.50
C ALA A 201 -3.89 2.35 7.41
N SER A 202 -4.92 2.22 6.56
CA SER A 202 -4.96 1.20 5.49
C SER A 202 -5.51 1.76 4.18
N TRP A 203 -5.18 1.09 3.07
CA TRP A 203 -5.76 1.40 1.77
C TRP A 203 -5.81 0.15 0.89
N GLY A 204 -7.00 -0.25 0.44
CA GLY A 204 -7.23 -1.37 -0.47
C GLY A 204 -6.37 -1.35 -1.75
N GLY A 205 -5.93 -2.53 -2.17
CA GLY A 205 -5.15 -2.73 -3.41
C GLY A 205 -3.71 -2.24 -3.33
N THR A 206 -3.16 -2.07 -2.11
CA THR A 206 -1.81 -1.52 -1.94
C THR A 206 -0.72 -2.55 -1.73
N PHE A 207 0.45 -2.29 -2.32
CA PHE A 207 1.67 -3.07 -2.10
C PHE A 207 2.44 -2.56 -0.86
N ILE A 208 3.15 -3.44 -0.15
CA ILE A 208 3.93 -3.09 1.05
C ILE A 208 4.97 -1.97 0.79
N GLN A 209 5.51 -1.89 -0.42
CA GLN A 209 6.50 -0.89 -0.84
C GLN A 209 6.02 0.56 -0.65
N ALA A 210 4.71 0.79 -0.78
CA ALA A 210 4.12 2.12 -0.57
C ALA A 210 4.11 2.52 0.92
N TRP A 211 4.14 1.54 1.83
CA TRP A 211 4.08 1.69 3.30
C TRP A 211 5.44 1.69 4.00
N MET A 212 6.53 1.49 3.25
CA MET A 212 7.90 1.51 3.75
C MET A 212 8.50 2.91 3.63
N SER A 213 9.39 3.29 4.55
CA SER A 213 10.17 4.52 4.36
C SER A 213 11.17 4.36 3.21
N LYS A 214 11.73 5.48 2.74
CA LYS A 214 12.85 5.48 1.79
C LYS A 214 14.04 4.64 2.28
N GLU A 215 14.38 4.75 3.56
CA GLU A 215 15.48 4.00 4.17
C GLU A 215 15.16 2.50 4.26
N GLY A 216 13.97 2.15 4.74
CA GLY A 216 13.52 0.77 4.82
C GLY A 216 13.47 0.08 3.47
N LEU A 217 12.90 0.74 2.46
CA LEU A 217 12.80 0.19 1.11
C LEU A 217 14.17 0.15 0.41
N GLY A 218 15.02 1.16 0.64
CA GLY A 218 16.37 1.25 0.07
C GLY A 218 17.36 0.18 0.56
N ALA A 219 17.01 -0.52 1.65
CA ALA A 219 17.72 -1.72 2.11
C ALA A 219 17.59 -2.89 1.11
N VAL A 220 16.52 -2.91 0.31
CA VAL A 220 16.33 -3.86 -0.78
C VAL A 220 16.87 -3.24 -2.07
N ALA A 221 18.05 -3.69 -2.51
CA ALA A 221 18.86 -3.02 -3.53
C ALA A 221 18.11 -2.77 -4.86
N SER A 222 17.18 -3.65 -5.25
CA SER A 222 16.37 -3.52 -6.46
C SER A 222 15.50 -2.26 -6.51
N TYR A 223 15.18 -1.65 -5.35
CA TYR A 223 14.32 -0.46 -5.28
C TYR A 223 15.08 0.87 -5.34
N ARG A 224 16.41 0.87 -5.24
CA ARG A 224 17.20 2.12 -5.24
C ARG A 224 16.97 2.98 -6.50
N PRO A 225 16.94 2.43 -7.73
CA PRO A 225 16.67 3.25 -8.91
C PRO A 225 15.29 3.92 -8.88
N GLY A 226 14.26 3.23 -8.38
CA GLY A 226 12.92 3.80 -8.22
C GLY A 226 12.88 4.89 -7.16
N LEU A 227 13.60 4.72 -6.05
CA LEU A 227 13.73 5.74 -5.01
C LEU A 227 14.50 6.97 -5.51
N ASP A 228 15.52 6.80 -6.34
CA ASP A 228 16.24 7.90 -6.97
C ASP A 228 15.35 8.68 -7.93
N ALA A 229 14.55 7.98 -8.74
CA ALA A 229 13.53 8.59 -9.60
C ALA A 229 12.47 9.34 -8.79
N LEU A 230 12.03 8.80 -7.65
CA LEU A 230 11.09 9.50 -6.75
C LEU A 230 11.71 10.78 -6.15
N ASN A 231 12.98 10.74 -5.76
CA ASN A 231 13.69 11.92 -5.28
C ASN A 231 13.80 13.00 -6.36
N LEU A 232 14.15 12.60 -7.59
CA LEU A 232 14.18 13.51 -8.72
C LEU A 232 12.78 14.09 -8.97
N TYR A 233 11.73 13.28 -8.90
CA TYR A 233 10.34 13.73 -9.09
C TYR A 233 9.94 14.79 -8.05
N ALA A 234 10.46 14.71 -6.82
CA ALA A 234 10.22 15.70 -5.79
C ALA A 234 10.78 17.08 -6.13
N SER A 235 11.90 17.15 -6.87
CA SER A 235 12.57 18.40 -7.27
C SER A 235 12.25 18.86 -8.70
N ASP A 236 12.10 17.92 -9.64
CA ASP A 236 11.86 18.14 -11.07
C ASP A 236 11.06 16.97 -11.64
N ARG A 237 9.73 17.16 -11.70
CA ARG A 237 8.79 16.15 -12.19
C ARG A 237 9.02 15.78 -13.65
N ALA A 238 9.28 16.77 -14.50
CA ALA A 238 9.41 16.55 -15.94
C ALA A 238 10.67 15.74 -16.26
N ALA A 239 11.78 16.04 -15.59
CA ALA A 239 13.01 15.27 -15.72
C ALA A 239 12.84 13.83 -15.23
N ALA A 240 12.22 13.63 -14.06
CA ALA A 240 11.95 12.29 -13.53
C ALA A 240 11.06 11.46 -14.46
N GLN A 241 9.97 12.04 -14.97
CA GLN A 241 9.08 11.38 -15.91
C GLN A 241 9.81 11.00 -17.20
N THR A 242 10.62 11.91 -17.75
CA THR A 242 11.42 11.65 -18.95
C THR A 242 12.42 10.51 -18.73
N GLN A 243 13.15 10.54 -17.62
CA GLN A 243 14.15 9.52 -17.27
C GLN A 243 13.48 8.17 -17.03
N TRP A 244 12.38 8.13 -16.26
CA TRP A 244 11.66 6.91 -15.95
C TRP A 244 11.06 6.29 -17.21
N ALA A 245 10.46 7.11 -18.09
CA ALA A 245 9.92 6.63 -19.36
C ALA A 245 11.01 6.03 -20.26
N ALA A 246 12.22 6.59 -20.28
CA ALA A 246 13.35 6.03 -21.02
C ALA A 246 13.85 4.69 -20.44
N ALA A 247 14.06 4.61 -19.13
CA ALA A 247 14.51 3.39 -18.46
C ALA A 247 13.49 2.25 -18.60
N THR A 248 12.21 2.60 -18.43
CA THR A 248 11.07 1.72 -18.63
C THR A 248 11.03 1.25 -20.08
N GLN A 249 11.23 2.13 -21.06
CA GLN A 249 11.33 1.76 -22.48
C GLN A 249 12.45 0.73 -22.76
N ASP A 250 13.61 0.86 -22.14
CA ASP A 250 14.69 -0.11 -22.35
C ASP A 250 14.39 -1.46 -21.70
N ALA A 251 13.74 -1.46 -20.52
CA ALA A 251 13.21 -2.68 -19.92
C ALA A 251 12.18 -3.34 -20.87
N TRP A 252 11.23 -2.58 -21.42
CA TRP A 252 10.24 -3.06 -22.39
C TRP A 252 10.86 -3.68 -23.66
N LYS A 253 11.91 -3.07 -24.22
CA LYS A 253 12.56 -3.60 -25.43
C LYS A 253 13.13 -5.00 -25.20
N ALA A 254 13.52 -5.32 -23.95
CA ALA A 254 14.03 -6.63 -23.59
C ALA A 254 12.94 -7.69 -23.41
N THR A 255 11.66 -7.31 -23.37
CA THR A 255 10.53 -8.21 -23.08
C THR A 255 9.69 -8.59 -24.29
N GLU A 256 9.82 -7.91 -25.43
CA GLU A 256 9.01 -8.15 -26.63
C GLU A 256 9.75 -8.98 -27.68
N ASP A 257 9.19 -10.14 -28.03
CA ASP A 257 9.71 -11.00 -29.09
C ASP A 257 9.65 -10.32 -30.47
N ASP A 258 10.59 -10.66 -31.34
CA ASP A 258 10.67 -10.19 -32.73
C ASP A 258 10.58 -8.67 -32.90
N LEU A 259 11.03 -7.91 -31.90
CA LEU A 259 10.95 -6.45 -31.92
C LEU A 259 11.56 -5.84 -33.19
N ALA A 260 12.68 -6.39 -33.68
CA ALA A 260 13.30 -5.95 -34.93
C ALA A 260 12.34 -6.04 -36.14
N THR A 261 11.51 -7.08 -36.20
CA THR A 261 10.48 -7.25 -37.24
C THR A 261 9.31 -6.30 -36.98
N LYS A 262 8.86 -6.20 -35.73
CA LYS A 262 7.71 -5.35 -35.34
C LYS A 262 7.99 -3.85 -35.54
N LEU A 263 9.26 -3.43 -35.45
CA LEU A 263 9.66 -2.05 -35.76
C LEU A 263 9.35 -1.66 -37.21
N GLN A 264 9.17 -2.61 -38.14
CA GLN A 264 8.70 -2.27 -39.50
C GLN A 264 7.29 -1.66 -39.51
N TRP A 265 6.49 -1.86 -38.45
CA TRP A 265 5.14 -1.31 -38.37
C TRP A 265 5.11 0.22 -38.24
N ILE A 266 6.21 0.84 -37.79
CA ILE A 266 6.31 2.31 -37.68
C ILE A 266 6.49 2.99 -39.04
N GLU A 267 6.91 2.23 -40.05
CA GLU A 267 7.27 2.77 -41.37
C GLU A 267 6.04 3.27 -42.13
N PRO A 268 6.03 4.50 -42.70
CA PRO A 268 4.86 5.06 -43.38
C PRO A 268 4.27 4.18 -44.50
N LYS A 269 5.14 3.36 -45.11
CA LYS A 269 4.82 2.47 -46.24
C LYS A 269 4.30 1.10 -45.82
N PHE A 270 4.37 0.73 -44.54
CA PHE A 270 3.86 -0.55 -44.06
C PHE A 270 2.35 -0.66 -44.28
N ARG A 271 1.92 -1.83 -44.76
CA ARG A 271 0.51 -2.17 -45.05
C ARG A 271 -0.05 -2.96 -43.89
N ASP A 272 -1.04 -2.40 -43.21
CA ASP A 272 -1.73 -2.91 -42.03
C ASP A 272 -3.12 -3.48 -42.37
N THR A 273 -3.31 -3.96 -43.59
CA THR A 273 -4.62 -4.41 -44.09
C THR A 273 -5.12 -5.68 -43.38
N ASP A 274 -4.20 -6.48 -42.84
CA ASP A 274 -4.45 -7.68 -42.03
C ASP A 274 -4.75 -7.36 -40.55
N TRP A 275 -4.62 -6.10 -40.12
CA TRP A 275 -4.85 -5.72 -38.72
C TRP A 275 -6.33 -5.58 -38.43
N LYS A 276 -6.71 -5.91 -37.19
CA LYS A 276 -8.07 -5.70 -36.68
C LYS A 276 -8.37 -4.19 -36.58
N THR A 277 -9.65 -3.83 -36.44
CA THR A 277 -10.08 -2.44 -36.26
C THR A 277 -10.68 -2.21 -34.88
N ILE A 278 -10.49 -1.02 -34.33
CA ILE A 278 -11.04 -0.62 -33.02
C ILE A 278 -11.39 0.87 -33.03
N VAL A 279 -12.34 1.27 -32.20
CA VAL A 279 -12.55 2.67 -31.81
C VAL A 279 -11.84 2.88 -30.47
N PRO A 280 -10.68 3.55 -30.44
CA PRO A 280 -9.91 3.74 -29.21
C PRO A 280 -10.48 4.91 -28.38
N ASP A 281 -11.62 4.68 -27.73
CA ASP A 281 -12.23 5.62 -26.77
C ASP A 281 -12.85 4.94 -25.54
N VAL A 282 -12.50 3.67 -25.33
CA VAL A 282 -12.80 2.87 -24.16
C VAL A 282 -11.55 2.13 -23.72
N ILE A 283 -11.49 1.75 -22.44
CA ILE A 283 -10.48 0.81 -21.95
C ILE A 283 -10.68 -0.51 -22.70
N TRP A 284 -9.60 -1.18 -23.12
CA TRP A 284 -9.67 -2.29 -24.06
C TRP A 284 -10.42 -3.51 -23.51
N GLU A 285 -10.56 -3.62 -22.19
CA GLU A 285 -11.31 -4.70 -21.53
C GLU A 285 -12.81 -4.55 -21.78
N GLY A 286 -13.24 -3.30 -21.99
CA GLY A 286 -14.59 -2.95 -22.43
C GLY A 286 -14.75 -2.95 -23.96
N SER A 287 -13.72 -3.34 -24.71
CA SER A 287 -13.80 -3.43 -26.17
C SER A 287 -14.61 -4.66 -26.60
N PRO A 288 -15.18 -4.66 -27.82
CA PRO A 288 -15.93 -5.80 -28.31
C PRO A 288 -15.06 -7.00 -28.71
N ASP A 289 -13.71 -6.91 -28.61
CA ASP A 289 -12.82 -8.03 -28.94
C ASP A 289 -12.53 -8.88 -27.69
N PRO A 290 -12.96 -10.16 -27.64
CA PRO A 290 -12.71 -11.04 -26.51
C PRO A 290 -11.22 -11.21 -26.19
N GLU A 291 -10.33 -11.11 -27.18
CA GLU A 291 -8.87 -11.23 -26.96
C GLU A 291 -8.29 -10.08 -26.13
N LEU A 292 -9.01 -8.96 -25.97
CA LEU A 292 -8.60 -7.82 -25.15
C LEU A 292 -9.30 -7.77 -23.77
N THR A 293 -10.35 -8.56 -23.55
CA THR A 293 -11.19 -8.48 -22.34
C THR A 293 -10.48 -8.85 -21.02
N THR A 294 -9.35 -9.56 -21.11
CA THR A 294 -8.58 -10.08 -19.97
C THR A 294 -7.06 -10.01 -20.23
N PHE A 295 -6.65 -9.19 -21.19
CA PHE A 295 -5.29 -9.24 -21.72
C PHE A 295 -4.44 -8.12 -21.14
N ASP A 296 -3.41 -8.49 -20.38
CA ASP A 296 -2.33 -7.58 -20.00
C ASP A 296 -1.13 -7.82 -20.94
N GLY A 297 -0.68 -6.78 -21.64
CA GLY A 297 0.32 -6.97 -22.68
C GLY A 297 0.60 -5.76 -23.56
N ILE A 298 1.08 -6.05 -24.77
CA ILE A 298 1.48 -5.03 -25.73
C ILE A 298 0.52 -5.03 -26.91
N VAL A 299 -0.07 -3.87 -27.20
CA VAL A 299 -0.93 -3.66 -28.38
C VAL A 299 -0.39 -2.49 -29.18
N TRP A 300 -0.26 -2.70 -30.49
CA TRP A 300 0.12 -1.66 -31.43
C TRP A 300 -1.11 -1.14 -32.15
N TYR A 301 -1.20 0.19 -32.26
CA TYR A 301 -2.26 0.89 -32.96
C TYR A 301 -1.68 1.71 -34.11
N ARG A 302 -2.48 1.86 -35.16
CA ARG A 302 -2.11 2.57 -36.37
C ARG A 302 -3.29 3.38 -36.90
N THR A 303 -3.02 4.63 -37.23
CA THR A 303 -3.97 5.51 -37.91
C THR A 303 -3.25 6.42 -38.90
N ALA A 304 -4.02 7.10 -39.75
CA ALA A 304 -3.47 8.06 -40.69
C ALA A 304 -4.35 9.31 -40.79
N VAL A 305 -3.69 10.45 -40.97
CA VAL A 305 -4.33 11.76 -41.09
C VAL A 305 -3.75 12.51 -42.28
N THR A 306 -4.60 13.23 -43.00
CA THR A 306 -4.18 14.06 -44.13
C THR A 306 -4.09 15.51 -43.67
N VAL A 307 -2.96 16.16 -43.95
CA VAL A 307 -2.73 17.58 -43.64
C VAL A 307 -2.37 18.35 -44.90
N THR A 308 -2.72 19.64 -44.94
CA THR A 308 -2.40 20.50 -46.08
C THR A 308 -0.90 20.85 -46.12
N LYS A 309 -0.43 21.37 -47.26
CA LYS A 309 0.96 21.86 -47.38
C LYS A 309 1.27 22.99 -46.39
N ALA A 310 0.30 23.87 -46.12
CA ALA A 310 0.45 24.96 -45.16
C ALA A 310 0.56 24.44 -43.71
N GLN A 311 -0.25 23.44 -43.37
CA GLN A 311 -0.20 22.78 -42.06
C GLN A 311 1.12 22.00 -41.85
N ALA A 312 1.59 21.28 -42.87
CA ALA A 312 2.82 20.49 -42.79
C ALA A 312 4.09 21.33 -42.57
N ALA A 313 4.07 22.62 -42.94
CA ALA A 313 5.19 23.54 -42.75
C ALA A 313 5.31 24.06 -41.31
N GLN A 314 4.32 23.81 -40.45
CA GLN A 314 4.27 24.35 -39.10
C GLN A 314 4.82 23.34 -38.08
N ALA A 315 5.27 23.86 -36.93
CA ALA A 315 5.30 23.07 -35.71
C ALA A 315 3.85 22.74 -35.29
N ALA A 316 3.68 21.62 -34.60
CA ALA A 316 2.37 21.15 -34.17
C ALA A 316 2.45 20.43 -32.83
N ARG A 317 1.31 20.09 -32.26
CA ARG A 317 1.17 19.22 -31.08
C ARG A 317 0.19 18.10 -31.41
N LEU A 318 0.61 16.86 -31.19
CA LEU A 318 -0.23 15.67 -31.27
C LEU A 318 -0.81 15.38 -29.89
N SER A 319 -2.14 15.41 -29.77
CA SER A 319 -2.89 15.03 -28.58
C SER A 319 -3.61 13.71 -28.83
N LEU A 320 -3.50 12.74 -27.90
CA LEU A 320 -4.18 11.43 -28.01
C LEU A 320 -5.21 11.15 -26.91
N GLY A 321 -5.30 12.06 -25.92
CA GLY A 321 -6.00 11.80 -24.66
C GLY A 321 -5.21 10.84 -23.76
N PRO A 322 -5.79 10.36 -22.65
CA PRO A 322 -5.15 9.35 -21.80
C PRO A 322 -5.01 8.00 -22.49
N ILE A 323 -3.95 7.28 -22.12
CA ILE A 323 -3.60 5.94 -22.58
C ILE A 323 -3.13 5.12 -21.36
N ASP A 324 -3.61 3.88 -21.26
CA ASP A 324 -3.31 2.98 -20.16
C ASP A 324 -2.37 1.83 -20.59
N ASP A 325 -1.19 1.63 -20.01
CA ASP A 325 -0.47 2.43 -19.00
C ASP A 325 0.59 3.34 -19.64
N VAL A 326 1.27 2.83 -20.68
CA VAL A 326 2.45 3.45 -21.28
C VAL A 326 2.31 3.46 -22.78
N ASP A 327 2.59 4.60 -23.41
CA ASP A 327 2.71 4.64 -24.86
C ASP A 327 4.13 4.96 -25.33
N ILE A 328 4.43 4.46 -26.52
CA ILE A 328 5.44 5.06 -27.37
C ILE A 328 4.73 5.44 -28.68
N THR A 329 4.85 6.70 -29.06
CA THR A 329 4.18 7.23 -30.24
C THR A 329 5.20 7.65 -31.29
N TRP A 330 4.93 7.26 -32.54
CA TRP A 330 5.68 7.67 -33.73
C TRP A 330 4.77 8.37 -34.72
N ILE A 331 5.35 9.32 -35.45
CA ILE A 331 4.74 9.92 -36.61
C ILE A 331 5.70 9.82 -37.80
N ASN A 332 5.21 9.22 -38.87
CA ASN A 332 5.99 8.93 -40.08
C ASN A 332 7.31 8.17 -39.82
N GLY A 333 7.34 7.27 -38.83
CA GLY A 333 8.54 6.54 -38.41
C GLY A 333 9.47 7.30 -37.45
N VAL A 334 9.24 8.59 -37.21
CA VAL A 334 10.00 9.39 -36.24
C VAL A 334 9.30 9.34 -34.89
N LYS A 335 10.04 9.06 -33.81
CA LYS A 335 9.48 9.02 -32.45
C LYS A 335 8.99 10.42 -32.06
N ALA A 336 7.71 10.54 -31.73
CA ALA A 336 7.09 11.76 -31.22
C ALA A 336 7.28 11.88 -29.70
N GLY A 337 7.17 10.77 -28.98
CA GLY A 337 7.35 10.77 -27.53
C GLY A 337 7.00 9.44 -26.88
N THR A 338 7.06 9.45 -25.55
CA THR A 338 6.60 8.37 -24.68
C THR A 338 6.11 9.00 -23.40
N THR A 339 5.07 8.42 -22.81
CA THR A 339 4.51 8.91 -21.55
C THR A 339 3.93 7.72 -20.81
N TYR A 340 4.14 7.75 -19.50
CA TYR A 340 3.63 6.77 -18.55
C TYR A 340 2.42 7.37 -17.82
N GLY A 341 1.49 6.50 -17.44
CA GLY A 341 0.44 6.78 -16.48
C GLY A 341 -0.93 6.58 -17.10
N TRP A 342 -1.74 5.72 -16.49
CA TRP A 342 -3.07 5.39 -16.99
C TRP A 342 -3.94 6.61 -17.33
N ASN A 343 -3.95 7.64 -16.47
CA ASN A 343 -4.79 8.83 -16.66
C ASN A 343 -4.11 10.07 -17.24
N THR A 344 -2.83 9.98 -17.65
CA THR A 344 -2.09 11.17 -18.12
C THR A 344 -2.43 11.48 -19.58
N PRO A 345 -2.95 12.67 -19.95
CA PRO A 345 -3.13 12.99 -21.36
C PRO A 345 -1.80 12.93 -22.13
N ARG A 346 -1.82 12.32 -23.33
CA ARG A 346 -0.64 12.24 -24.18
C ARG A 346 -0.59 13.42 -25.13
N ASP A 347 0.37 14.31 -24.92
CA ASP A 347 0.59 15.52 -25.70
C ASP A 347 2.06 15.63 -26.12
N TYR A 348 2.32 15.51 -27.43
CA TYR A 348 3.67 15.51 -28.00
C TYR A 348 3.90 16.69 -28.93
N ASP A 349 4.91 17.50 -28.62
CA ASP A 349 5.35 18.58 -29.49
C ASP A 349 6.09 18.02 -30.72
N LEU A 350 5.61 18.43 -31.89
CA LEU A 350 6.13 18.05 -33.19
C LEU A 350 6.86 19.24 -33.81
N PRO A 351 8.19 19.17 -33.97
CA PRO A 351 8.95 20.21 -34.67
C PRO A 351 8.44 20.42 -36.10
N ALA A 352 8.61 21.63 -36.63
CA ALA A 352 8.31 21.91 -38.04
C ALA A 352 9.08 20.95 -38.96
N GLY A 353 8.40 20.42 -39.98
CA GLY A 353 8.97 19.39 -40.89
C GLY A 353 8.75 17.93 -40.45
N THR A 354 8.19 17.70 -39.26
CA THR A 354 7.78 16.35 -38.82
C THR A 354 6.61 15.80 -39.65
N LEU A 355 5.66 16.68 -39.96
CA LEU A 355 4.51 16.39 -40.81
C LEU A 355 4.83 16.62 -42.28
N LYS A 356 4.20 15.84 -43.16
CA LYS A 356 4.31 15.95 -44.62
C LYS A 356 2.98 16.37 -45.22
N ALA A 357 3.02 17.15 -46.29
CA ALA A 357 1.80 17.45 -47.04
C ALA A 357 1.16 16.15 -47.54
N GLY A 358 -0.15 15.99 -47.33
CA GLY A 358 -0.86 14.75 -47.61
C GLY A 358 -0.89 13.81 -46.40
N ARG A 359 -0.78 12.51 -46.65
CA ARG A 359 -0.97 11.44 -45.65
C ARG A 359 0.20 11.37 -44.67
N ASN A 360 -0.10 11.38 -43.38
CA ASN A 360 0.81 11.12 -42.27
C ASN A 360 0.34 9.91 -41.49
N VAL A 361 1.27 9.04 -41.09
CA VAL A 361 0.98 7.84 -40.32
C VAL A 361 1.34 8.07 -38.86
N ILE A 362 0.42 7.74 -37.96
CA ILE A 362 0.63 7.75 -36.52
C ILE A 362 0.58 6.31 -36.04
N VAL A 363 1.60 5.91 -35.28
CA VAL A 363 1.70 4.58 -34.70
C VAL A 363 1.87 4.74 -33.19
N VAL A 364 1.07 4.00 -32.42
CA VAL A 364 1.09 4.05 -30.96
C VAL A 364 1.26 2.62 -30.46
N ARG A 365 2.37 2.35 -29.78
CA ARG A 365 2.57 1.10 -29.05
C ARG A 365 2.13 1.34 -27.62
N VAL A 366 1.10 0.65 -27.18
CA VAL A 366 0.61 0.69 -25.80
C VAL A 366 1.07 -0.54 -25.07
N THR A 367 1.50 -0.34 -23.82
CA THR A 367 1.73 -1.45 -22.90
C THR A 367 0.90 -1.27 -21.66
N ASP A 368 0.20 -2.34 -21.31
CA ASP A 368 -0.60 -2.48 -20.11
C ASP A 368 0.11 -3.45 -19.18
N THR A 369 0.33 -3.02 -17.94
CA THR A 369 1.02 -3.80 -16.90
C THR A 369 0.07 -4.55 -15.98
N GLY A 370 -1.25 -4.35 -16.14
CA GLY A 370 -2.27 -4.95 -15.30
C GLY A 370 -3.49 -4.04 -15.15
N GLY A 371 -4.69 -4.61 -15.28
CA GLY A 371 -5.92 -3.95 -14.89
C GLY A 371 -6.73 -3.47 -16.09
N GLY A 372 -6.52 -2.22 -16.51
CA GLY A 372 -7.17 -1.65 -17.69
C GLY A 372 -6.13 -1.26 -18.72
N GLY A 373 -6.39 -1.47 -20.01
CA GLY A 373 -5.42 -1.13 -21.05
C GLY A 373 -5.95 -0.27 -22.20
N GLY A 374 -5.02 0.28 -22.99
CA GLY A 374 -5.31 0.87 -24.29
C GLY A 374 -5.59 2.38 -24.30
N LEU A 375 -5.94 2.89 -25.48
CA LEU A 375 -6.24 4.30 -25.71
C LEU A 375 -7.72 4.59 -25.39
N TYR A 376 -8.04 4.99 -24.16
CA TYR A 376 -9.43 5.20 -23.74
C TYR A 376 -9.88 6.67 -23.74
N GLY A 377 -8.99 7.63 -24.03
CA GLY A 377 -9.38 9.03 -24.19
C GLY A 377 -10.47 9.23 -25.26
N LYS A 378 -11.34 10.23 -25.10
CA LYS A 378 -12.45 10.46 -26.05
C LYS A 378 -11.91 10.78 -27.45
N THR A 379 -12.67 10.41 -28.48
CA THR A 379 -12.33 10.74 -29.87
C THR A 379 -12.08 12.25 -30.08
N SER A 380 -12.78 13.14 -29.36
CA SER A 380 -12.60 14.60 -29.45
C SER A 380 -11.27 15.13 -28.88
N GLU A 381 -10.55 14.31 -28.12
CA GLU A 381 -9.23 14.62 -27.55
C GLU A 381 -8.11 14.26 -28.53
N LYS A 382 -8.37 13.35 -29.48
CA LYS A 382 -7.42 12.84 -30.47
C LYS A 382 -7.30 13.77 -31.67
N LYS A 383 -6.28 14.63 -31.70
CA LYS A 383 -6.11 15.66 -32.74
C LYS A 383 -4.67 16.13 -32.88
N ILE A 384 -4.40 16.81 -33.99
CA ILE A 384 -3.21 17.62 -34.20
C ILE A 384 -3.62 19.09 -34.09
N ARG A 385 -2.95 19.87 -33.25
CA ARG A 385 -3.05 21.34 -33.19
C ARG A 385 -1.80 21.95 -33.81
N PHE A 386 -1.97 22.88 -34.74
CA PHE A 386 -0.88 23.58 -35.41
C PHE A 386 -0.54 24.90 -34.70
N ALA A 387 0.64 25.45 -35.00
CA ALA A 387 1.12 26.70 -34.39
C ALA A 387 0.18 27.90 -34.63
N ASP A 388 -0.53 27.94 -35.76
CA ASP A 388 -1.56 28.95 -36.07
C ASP A 388 -2.89 28.77 -35.30
N GLY A 389 -2.99 27.74 -34.45
CA GLY A 389 -4.17 27.42 -33.66
C GLY A 389 -5.21 26.56 -34.38
N SER A 390 -5.04 26.31 -35.70
CA SER A 390 -5.89 25.38 -36.44
C SER A 390 -5.72 23.95 -35.91
N THR A 391 -6.74 23.11 -36.13
CA THR A 391 -6.72 21.71 -35.67
C THR A 391 -7.23 20.76 -36.74
N VAL A 392 -6.74 19.52 -36.69
CA VAL A 392 -7.26 18.39 -37.48
C VAL A 392 -7.50 17.23 -36.52
N GLY A 393 -8.73 16.73 -36.47
CA GLY A 393 -9.09 15.54 -35.69
C GLY A 393 -8.51 14.26 -36.31
N LEU A 394 -8.18 13.29 -35.47
CA LEU A 394 -7.78 11.97 -35.94
C LEU A 394 -9.02 11.12 -36.27
N PRO A 395 -8.91 10.12 -37.17
CA PRO A 395 -10.00 9.18 -37.41
C PRO A 395 -10.47 8.51 -36.12
N ASN A 396 -11.77 8.21 -36.02
CA ASN A 396 -12.33 7.48 -34.89
C ASN A 396 -12.09 5.97 -34.95
N VAL A 397 -11.87 5.40 -36.14
CA VAL A 397 -11.52 3.98 -36.32
C VAL A 397 -10.02 3.84 -36.60
N TRP A 398 -9.34 3.05 -35.78
CA TRP A 398 -7.91 2.75 -35.89
C TRP A 398 -7.71 1.28 -36.20
N ARG A 399 -6.56 0.95 -36.78
CA ARG A 399 -6.10 -0.44 -36.92
C ARG A 399 -5.29 -0.81 -35.70
N TYR A 400 -5.38 -2.05 -35.24
CA TYR A 400 -4.57 -2.54 -34.12
C TYR A 400 -4.13 -3.99 -34.28
N LYS A 401 -3.04 -4.35 -33.59
CA LYS A 401 -2.49 -5.71 -33.54
C LYS A 401 -1.94 -6.00 -32.15
N ILE A 402 -2.37 -7.12 -31.57
CA ILE A 402 -1.82 -7.66 -30.33
C ILE A 402 -0.41 -8.19 -30.65
N SER A 403 0.58 -7.71 -29.91
CA SER A 403 1.97 -8.12 -30.08
C SER A 403 2.32 -9.36 -29.25
N GLY A 404 1.77 -9.44 -28.04
CA GLY A 404 1.98 -10.55 -27.11
C GLY A 404 1.89 -10.10 -25.65
N PRO A 405 1.75 -11.06 -24.71
CA PRO A 405 1.70 -10.77 -23.29
C PRO A 405 3.06 -10.28 -22.79
N ILE A 406 3.08 -9.64 -21.62
CA ILE A 406 4.32 -9.41 -20.89
C ILE A 406 4.91 -10.76 -20.46
N ARG A 407 6.21 -10.98 -20.70
CA ARG A 407 6.88 -12.23 -20.30
C ARG A 407 6.74 -12.46 -18.79
N PRO A 408 6.46 -13.69 -18.33
CA PRO A 408 6.44 -14.02 -16.90
C PRO A 408 7.75 -13.61 -16.22
N GLY A 409 7.67 -12.88 -15.11
CA GLY A 409 8.83 -12.34 -14.37
C GLY A 409 9.44 -11.07 -14.95
N ALA A 410 9.01 -10.63 -16.14
CA ALA A 410 9.43 -9.37 -16.75
C ALA A 410 8.47 -8.23 -16.38
N ARG A 411 8.25 -8.01 -15.08
CA ARG A 411 7.48 -6.84 -14.62
C ARG A 411 8.28 -5.58 -14.88
N VAL A 412 7.71 -4.70 -15.67
CA VAL A 412 8.18 -3.32 -15.73
C VAL A 412 7.70 -2.62 -14.48
N ALA A 413 8.64 -2.03 -13.75
CA ALA A 413 8.30 -1.29 -12.53
C ALA A 413 7.37 -0.13 -12.89
N GLY A 414 6.25 -0.04 -12.17
CA GLY A 414 5.35 1.10 -12.28
C GLY A 414 6.01 2.39 -11.78
N GLU A 415 5.40 3.54 -12.08
CA GLU A 415 5.90 4.83 -11.63
C GLU A 415 6.10 4.89 -10.11
N PRO A 416 7.29 5.27 -9.63
CA PRO A 416 7.56 5.37 -8.19
C PRO A 416 6.68 6.37 -7.45
N TRP A 417 6.05 7.31 -8.17
CA TRP A 417 5.13 8.33 -7.62
C TRP A 417 3.65 8.02 -7.87
N ALA A 418 3.32 6.86 -8.45
CA ALA A 418 1.93 6.49 -8.71
C ALA A 418 1.12 6.45 -7.40
N VAL A 419 -0.19 6.69 -7.46
CA VAL A 419 -1.07 6.57 -6.30
C VAL A 419 -2.09 5.46 -6.58
N PRO A 420 -2.31 4.53 -5.63
CA PRO A 420 -1.79 4.50 -4.26
C PRO A 420 -0.45 3.75 -4.09
N ASN A 421 0.15 3.25 -5.17
CA ASN A 421 1.19 2.21 -5.12
C ASN A 421 2.63 2.67 -5.37
N GLY A 422 2.85 3.97 -5.45
CA GLY A 422 4.17 4.57 -5.57
C GLY A 422 5.01 4.27 -4.35
N LEU A 423 6.31 4.05 -4.57
CA LEU A 423 7.27 3.71 -3.54
C LEU A 423 7.23 4.74 -2.42
N THR A 424 7.12 4.30 -1.17
CA THR A 424 7.10 5.16 0.05
C THR A 424 5.92 6.13 0.19
N THR A 425 5.06 6.27 -0.83
CA THR A 425 4.14 7.41 -0.91
C THR A 425 3.08 7.42 0.18
N LEU A 426 2.62 6.24 0.63
CA LEU A 426 1.67 6.11 1.74
C LEU A 426 2.35 6.22 3.10
N TYR A 427 3.56 5.67 3.25
CA TYR A 427 4.38 5.91 4.44
C TYR A 427 4.54 7.41 4.67
N ASN A 428 4.93 8.14 3.62
CA ASN A 428 5.22 9.56 3.69
C ASN A 428 4.03 10.38 4.19
N ALA A 429 2.80 10.06 3.76
CA ALA A 429 1.62 10.86 4.09
C ALA A 429 0.85 10.33 5.30
N MET A 430 0.82 9.02 5.53
CA MET A 430 -0.04 8.39 6.54
C MET A 430 0.74 7.92 7.78
N ILE A 431 1.99 7.47 7.63
CA ILE A 431 2.76 6.87 8.73
C ILE A 431 3.78 7.84 9.31
N ALA A 432 4.59 8.50 8.48
CA ALA A 432 5.59 9.48 8.91
C ALA A 432 5.06 10.57 9.88
N PRO A 433 3.87 11.18 9.65
CA PRO A 433 3.34 12.18 10.60
C PRO A 433 2.84 11.58 11.92
N VAL A 434 2.68 10.25 12.00
CA VAL A 434 2.22 9.52 13.20
C VAL A 434 3.36 8.77 13.89
N ALA A 435 4.47 8.49 13.20
CA ALA A 435 5.61 7.75 13.73
C ALA A 435 6.15 8.23 15.11
N PRO A 436 6.09 9.54 15.45
CA PRO A 436 6.48 9.99 16.79
C PRO A 436 5.53 9.53 17.92
N TYR A 437 4.31 9.07 17.61
CA TYR A 437 3.34 8.58 18.58
C TYR A 437 3.87 7.28 19.20
N THR A 438 3.86 7.21 20.53
CA THR A 438 4.30 6.00 21.23
C THR A 438 3.21 4.94 21.13
N ILE A 439 3.55 3.76 20.62
CA ILE A 439 2.62 2.65 20.40
C ILE A 439 3.11 1.36 21.07
N LYS A 440 2.16 0.49 21.44
CA LYS A 440 2.39 -0.83 22.02
C LYS A 440 2.85 -1.86 20.99
N GLY A 441 2.35 -1.75 19.76
CA GLY A 441 2.62 -2.69 18.68
C GLY A 441 1.87 -2.36 17.40
N VAL A 442 2.16 -3.14 16.35
CA VAL A 442 1.60 -2.98 15.01
C VAL A 442 0.81 -4.23 14.64
N ALA A 443 -0.40 -4.07 14.11
CA ALA A 443 -1.16 -5.12 13.46
C ALA A 443 -1.17 -4.90 11.96
N TRP A 444 -0.82 -5.93 11.18
CA TRP A 444 -0.63 -5.87 9.74
C TRP A 444 -1.48 -6.91 9.02
N TYR A 445 -2.33 -6.47 8.10
CA TYR A 445 -3.08 -7.36 7.22
C TYR A 445 -2.98 -6.89 5.78
N GLN A 446 -1.99 -7.46 5.09
CA GLN A 446 -1.69 -7.21 3.70
C GLN A 446 -0.90 -8.39 3.14
N GLY A 447 -0.93 -8.53 1.82
CA GLY A 447 -0.09 -9.45 1.08
C GLY A 447 -0.67 -9.80 -0.28
N GLU A 448 -1.98 -9.62 -0.45
CA GLU A 448 -2.73 -10.00 -1.65
C GLU A 448 -2.22 -9.29 -2.90
N ALA A 449 -1.82 -8.01 -2.80
CA ALA A 449 -1.22 -7.30 -3.93
C ALA A 449 0.17 -7.87 -4.31
N ASN A 450 0.89 -8.51 -3.37
CA ASN A 450 2.25 -8.98 -3.56
C ASN A 450 2.36 -10.48 -3.92
N VAL A 451 1.25 -11.17 -4.17
CA VAL A 451 1.19 -12.64 -4.39
C VAL A 451 2.03 -13.14 -5.56
N ASP A 452 2.30 -12.28 -6.53
CA ASP A 452 3.13 -12.60 -7.69
C ASP A 452 4.64 -12.57 -7.40
N SER A 453 5.05 -12.00 -6.25
CA SER A 453 6.45 -11.87 -5.83
C SER A 453 6.67 -12.34 -4.39
N PRO A 454 6.33 -13.59 -4.02
CA PRO A 454 6.29 -14.02 -2.62
C PRO A 454 7.66 -14.03 -1.93
N VAL A 455 8.73 -14.42 -2.64
CA VAL A 455 10.09 -14.43 -2.06
C VAL A 455 10.60 -13.02 -1.77
N GLU A 456 10.33 -12.09 -2.67
CA GLU A 456 10.60 -10.67 -2.45
C GLU A 456 9.78 -10.13 -1.27
N TYR A 457 8.51 -10.53 -1.18
CA TYR A 457 7.62 -10.12 -0.09
C TYR A 457 8.17 -10.49 1.29
N GLN A 458 8.75 -11.69 1.47
CA GLN A 458 9.42 -12.07 2.71
C GLN A 458 10.53 -11.07 3.10
N SER A 459 11.33 -10.67 2.12
CA SER A 459 12.42 -9.71 2.31
C SER A 459 11.89 -8.31 2.66
N LEU A 460 10.81 -7.89 1.99
CA LEU A 460 10.15 -6.61 2.23
C LEU A 460 9.51 -6.54 3.62
N VAL A 461 8.81 -7.58 4.07
CA VAL A 461 8.22 -7.64 5.43
C VAL A 461 9.31 -7.56 6.48
N THR A 462 10.42 -8.28 6.30
CA THR A 462 11.57 -8.23 7.22
C THR A 462 12.18 -6.82 7.28
N ALA A 463 12.41 -6.20 6.12
CA ALA A 463 12.93 -4.83 6.04
C ALA A 463 11.95 -3.81 6.64
N TRP A 464 10.66 -3.98 6.42
CA TRP A 464 9.59 -3.12 6.92
C TRP A 464 9.49 -3.15 8.46
N MET A 465 9.53 -4.34 9.07
CA MET A 465 9.52 -4.46 10.54
C MET A 465 10.74 -3.76 11.16
N ASN A 466 11.92 -3.94 10.56
CA ASN A 466 13.15 -3.29 11.03
C ASN A 466 13.13 -1.76 10.83
N ASP A 467 12.60 -1.30 9.70
CA ASP A 467 12.40 0.12 9.41
C ASP A 467 11.50 0.76 10.44
N TRP A 468 10.29 0.21 10.64
CA TRP A 468 9.32 0.80 11.55
C TRP A 468 9.78 0.77 13.02
N ARG A 469 10.57 -0.22 13.45
CA ARG A 469 11.25 -0.15 14.77
C ARG A 469 12.13 1.08 14.93
N GLN A 470 12.85 1.47 13.88
CA GLN A 470 13.66 2.68 13.88
C GLN A 470 12.77 3.93 13.87
N LYS A 471 11.70 3.94 13.05
CA LYS A 471 10.81 5.11 12.91
C LYS A 471 10.00 5.40 14.17
N PHE A 472 9.58 4.36 14.89
CA PHE A 472 8.88 4.47 16.16
C PHE A 472 9.82 4.50 17.38
N ASP A 473 11.14 4.47 17.15
CA ASP A 473 12.15 4.51 18.22
C ASP A 473 11.91 3.42 19.29
N ASN A 474 11.66 2.20 18.81
CA ASN A 474 11.43 1.03 19.64
C ASN A 474 12.04 -0.22 18.97
N PRO A 475 13.26 -0.65 19.34
CA PRO A 475 13.93 -1.79 18.72
C PRO A 475 13.23 -3.14 18.99
N ALA A 476 12.36 -3.21 20.00
CA ALA A 476 11.59 -4.39 20.34
C ALA A 476 10.09 -4.21 19.99
N LEU A 477 9.75 -3.28 19.09
CA LEU A 477 8.37 -3.05 18.68
C LEU A 477 7.76 -4.36 18.16
N PRO A 478 6.64 -4.82 18.75
CA PRO A 478 5.98 -6.04 18.31
C PRO A 478 5.20 -5.85 17.01
N PHE A 479 5.24 -6.86 16.15
CA PHE A 479 4.46 -6.93 14.90
C PHE A 479 3.55 -8.16 14.90
N LEU A 480 2.28 -7.95 14.58
CA LEU A 480 1.27 -9.00 14.52
C LEU A 480 0.76 -9.08 13.09
N ILE A 481 1.12 -10.14 12.37
CA ILE A 481 0.83 -10.32 10.96
C ILE A 481 -0.33 -11.30 10.79
N VAL A 482 -1.32 -10.94 9.99
CA VAL A 482 -2.37 -11.88 9.56
C VAL A 482 -1.90 -12.60 8.29
N GLN A 483 -1.86 -13.93 8.34
CA GLN A 483 -1.59 -14.75 7.16
C GLN A 483 -2.77 -14.65 6.19
N LEU A 484 -2.54 -14.67 4.87
CA LEU A 484 -3.65 -14.60 3.91
C LEU A 484 -4.67 -15.75 4.06
N ALA A 485 -5.95 -15.40 3.97
CA ALA A 485 -7.07 -16.33 3.99
C ALA A 485 -7.21 -17.06 2.64
N ASP A 486 -8.07 -18.06 2.57
CA ASP A 486 -8.40 -18.78 1.33
C ASP A 486 -9.10 -17.89 0.31
N TYR A 487 -8.53 -17.86 -0.90
CA TYR A 487 -9.10 -17.17 -2.04
C TYR A 487 -8.63 -17.83 -3.34
N GLY A 488 -9.55 -18.08 -4.26
CA GLY A 488 -9.25 -18.60 -5.59
C GLY A 488 -9.61 -20.08 -5.80
N PRO A 489 -9.03 -20.71 -6.83
CA PRO A 489 -9.37 -22.09 -7.19
C PRO A 489 -8.87 -23.10 -6.16
N VAL A 490 -9.65 -24.16 -5.98
CA VAL A 490 -9.20 -25.37 -5.28
C VAL A 490 -8.30 -26.21 -6.19
N ALA A 491 -7.42 -27.01 -5.59
CA ALA A 491 -6.54 -27.91 -6.31
C ALA A 491 -6.86 -29.38 -5.98
N SER A 492 -7.14 -30.19 -7.02
CA SER A 492 -7.35 -31.65 -6.90
C SER A 492 -6.06 -32.45 -7.12
N ARG A 493 -4.98 -31.78 -7.50
CA ARG A 493 -3.62 -32.31 -7.63
C ARG A 493 -2.63 -31.25 -7.13
N PRO A 494 -1.39 -31.60 -6.76
CA PRO A 494 -0.39 -30.62 -6.39
C PRO A 494 -0.15 -29.59 -7.51
N VAL A 495 -0.04 -28.33 -7.11
CA VAL A 495 0.17 -27.19 -8.01
C VAL A 495 1.25 -26.27 -7.46
N ASN A 496 1.80 -25.41 -8.30
CA ASN A 496 2.49 -24.23 -7.82
C ASN A 496 1.44 -23.15 -7.51
N SER A 497 1.52 -22.54 -6.33
CA SER A 497 0.61 -21.46 -5.91
C SER A 497 1.44 -20.29 -5.38
N GLY A 498 1.26 -19.11 -6.00
CA GLY A 498 1.84 -17.86 -5.51
C GLY A 498 1.25 -17.47 -4.15
N TRP A 499 -0.05 -17.76 -3.97
CA TRP A 499 -0.78 -17.52 -2.73
C TRP A 499 -0.24 -18.34 -1.55
N ALA A 500 -0.07 -19.66 -1.72
CA ALA A 500 0.54 -20.53 -0.71
C ALA A 500 2.00 -20.14 -0.42
N ARG A 501 2.77 -19.79 -1.44
CA ARG A 501 4.14 -19.27 -1.28
C ARG A 501 4.17 -17.97 -0.47
N LEU A 502 3.23 -17.06 -0.68
CA LEU A 502 3.16 -15.82 0.09
C LEU A 502 2.77 -16.08 1.56
N ARG A 503 1.84 -17.02 1.81
CA ARG A 503 1.54 -17.45 3.18
C ARG A 503 2.76 -18.02 3.89
N GLU A 504 3.58 -18.78 3.17
CA GLU A 504 4.85 -19.28 3.68
C GLU A 504 5.86 -18.14 3.92
N SER A 505 5.96 -17.18 3.01
CA SER A 505 6.77 -15.97 3.21
C SER A 505 6.38 -15.19 4.46
N GLN A 506 5.08 -15.06 4.75
CA GLN A 506 4.58 -14.44 6.00
C GLN A 506 5.02 -15.26 7.22
N ARG A 507 4.90 -16.59 7.17
CA ARG A 507 5.34 -17.48 8.25
C ARG A 507 6.84 -17.39 8.50
N LEU A 508 7.65 -17.41 7.45
CA LEU A 508 9.11 -17.34 7.54
C LEU A 508 9.59 -15.98 8.05
N ALA A 509 8.97 -14.89 7.62
CA ALA A 509 9.27 -13.55 8.14
C ALA A 509 8.97 -13.45 9.65
N VAL A 510 7.82 -13.97 10.10
CA VAL A 510 7.49 -14.03 11.53
C VAL A 510 8.44 -14.94 12.30
N LYS A 511 8.74 -16.14 11.77
CA LYS A 511 9.65 -17.10 12.42
C LYS A 511 11.05 -16.54 12.64
N ALA A 512 11.52 -15.67 11.75
CA ALA A 512 12.83 -15.02 11.83
C ALA A 512 12.89 -13.88 12.87
N ASP A 513 11.76 -13.49 13.47
CA ASP A 513 11.67 -12.31 14.33
C ASP A 513 11.06 -12.65 15.70
N PRO A 514 11.81 -12.50 16.81
CA PRO A 514 11.34 -12.87 18.15
C PRO A 514 10.24 -11.95 18.70
N HIS A 515 10.00 -10.79 18.07
CA HIS A 515 8.96 -9.85 18.44
C HIS A 515 7.81 -9.86 17.42
N ALA A 516 7.73 -10.85 16.55
CA ALA A 516 6.63 -11.01 15.61
C ALA A 516 5.69 -12.17 16.00
N GLY A 517 4.39 -12.01 15.71
CA GLY A 517 3.37 -13.03 15.88
C GLY A 517 2.55 -13.21 14.61
N LEU A 518 2.09 -14.44 14.35
CA LEU A 518 1.29 -14.78 13.17
C LEU A 518 -0.13 -15.18 13.57
N ALA A 519 -1.14 -14.57 12.96
CA ALA A 519 -2.53 -15.02 13.02
C ALA A 519 -2.88 -15.77 11.73
N ILE A 520 -3.03 -17.09 11.80
CA ILE A 520 -3.44 -17.92 10.66
C ILE A 520 -4.93 -17.65 10.37
N SER A 521 -5.30 -17.51 9.09
CA SER A 521 -6.68 -17.27 8.65
C SER A 521 -7.15 -18.20 7.52
N LEU A 522 -6.39 -19.26 7.25
CA LEU A 522 -6.62 -20.21 6.16
C LEU A 522 -8.01 -20.87 6.20
N ASP A 523 -8.53 -21.14 7.40
CA ASP A 523 -9.77 -21.87 7.68
C ASP A 523 -11.03 -20.98 7.77
N VAL A 524 -10.90 -19.68 7.50
CA VAL A 524 -12.02 -18.74 7.53
C VAL A 524 -12.16 -18.00 6.20
N GLY A 525 -13.39 -17.61 5.89
CA GLY A 525 -13.74 -16.96 4.63
C GLY A 525 -14.50 -17.87 3.67
N ASP A 526 -14.63 -17.40 2.45
CA ASP A 526 -15.14 -18.14 1.31
C ASP A 526 -14.13 -17.97 0.18
N ARG A 527 -13.75 -19.07 -0.49
CA ARG A 527 -12.78 -19.03 -1.59
C ARG A 527 -13.17 -18.11 -2.75
N PHE A 528 -14.43 -17.73 -2.87
CA PHE A 528 -14.92 -16.80 -3.88
C PHE A 528 -14.84 -15.33 -3.45
N ASP A 529 -14.52 -15.06 -2.19
CA ASP A 529 -14.41 -13.72 -1.62
C ASP A 529 -13.05 -13.55 -0.94
N ILE A 530 -12.22 -12.69 -1.51
CA ILE A 530 -10.89 -12.35 -0.99
C ILE A 530 -10.96 -11.67 0.40
N HIS A 531 -12.15 -11.20 0.81
CA HIS A 531 -12.40 -10.51 2.07
C HIS A 531 -13.17 -11.39 3.07
N PRO A 532 -12.51 -12.28 3.84
CA PRO A 532 -13.20 -13.13 4.81
C PRO A 532 -14.01 -12.29 5.80
N THR A 533 -15.32 -12.51 5.87
CA THR A 533 -16.23 -11.71 6.71
C THR A 533 -16.23 -12.13 8.19
N GLN A 534 -15.63 -13.28 8.53
CA GLN A 534 -15.44 -13.77 9.91
C GLN A 534 -14.28 -13.06 10.64
N LYS A 535 -14.27 -11.72 10.59
CA LYS A 535 -13.20 -10.88 11.17
C LYS A 535 -13.03 -11.03 12.68
N THR A 536 -14.08 -11.45 13.38
CA THR A 536 -14.02 -11.77 14.81
C THR A 536 -12.99 -12.85 15.11
N VAL A 537 -12.94 -13.91 14.29
CA VAL A 537 -11.97 -15.01 14.47
C VAL A 537 -10.55 -14.49 14.25
N ILE A 538 -10.34 -13.74 13.17
CA ILE A 538 -9.03 -13.18 12.81
C ILE A 538 -8.53 -12.21 13.89
N GLY A 539 -9.38 -11.28 14.35
CA GLY A 539 -9.02 -10.34 15.42
C GLY A 539 -8.70 -11.04 16.74
N ASN A 540 -9.45 -12.09 17.11
CA ASN A 540 -9.15 -12.89 18.31
C ASN A 540 -7.82 -13.64 18.19
N ARG A 541 -7.46 -14.13 17.00
CA ARG A 541 -6.15 -14.77 16.75
C ARG A 541 -5.00 -13.77 16.83
N LEU A 542 -5.18 -12.55 16.34
CA LEU A 542 -4.21 -11.47 16.57
C LEU A 542 -4.07 -11.13 18.05
N ALA A 543 -5.17 -11.08 18.81
CA ALA A 543 -5.12 -10.84 20.25
C ALA A 543 -4.35 -11.97 20.98
N ARG A 544 -4.55 -13.24 20.59
CA ARG A 544 -3.78 -14.37 21.11
C ARG A 544 -2.29 -14.26 20.77
N ALA A 545 -1.95 -13.91 19.53
CA ALA A 545 -0.57 -13.66 19.14
C ALA A 545 0.05 -12.52 19.98
N ALA A 546 -0.71 -11.45 20.23
CA ALA A 546 -0.29 -10.36 21.09
C ALA A 546 -0.09 -10.81 22.55
N GLN A 547 -1.01 -11.60 23.12
CA GLN A 547 -0.87 -12.15 24.48
C GLN A 547 0.47 -12.87 24.66
N SER A 548 0.90 -13.66 23.68
CA SER A 548 2.22 -14.30 23.71
C SER A 548 3.36 -13.30 23.51
N VAL A 549 3.38 -12.55 22.41
CA VAL A 549 4.56 -11.80 21.95
C VAL A 549 4.69 -10.42 22.61
N VAL A 550 3.58 -9.78 22.94
CA VAL A 550 3.51 -8.44 23.54
C VAL A 550 3.43 -8.51 25.06
N TYR A 551 2.66 -9.45 25.61
CA TYR A 551 2.37 -9.54 27.04
C TYR A 551 3.09 -10.70 27.75
N GLY A 552 3.81 -11.56 27.02
CA GLY A 552 4.57 -12.67 27.59
C GLY A 552 3.71 -13.73 28.30
N ARG A 553 2.43 -13.85 27.92
CA ARG A 553 1.52 -14.85 28.49
C ARG A 553 1.90 -16.24 27.99
N SER A 554 1.78 -17.24 28.86
CA SER A 554 1.97 -18.65 28.51
C SER A 554 0.75 -19.21 27.76
N VAL A 555 0.49 -18.67 26.57
CA VAL A 555 -0.53 -19.13 25.64
C VAL A 555 0.14 -19.54 24.33
N THR A 556 -0.42 -20.56 23.67
CA THR A 556 0.01 -20.93 22.32
C THR A 556 -0.23 -19.75 21.37
N PRO A 557 0.81 -19.16 20.73
CA PRO A 557 0.71 -17.88 20.02
C PRO A 557 -0.12 -17.94 18.74
N SER A 558 -0.10 -19.09 18.07
CA SER A 558 -0.76 -19.38 16.81
C SER A 558 -1.06 -20.88 16.74
N GLY A 559 -1.47 -21.40 15.59
CA GLY A 559 -1.67 -22.84 15.40
C GLY A 559 -0.37 -23.66 15.37
N PRO A 560 -0.49 -24.98 15.12
CA PRO A 560 0.65 -25.89 15.02
C PRO A 560 1.72 -25.37 14.05
N GLU A 561 2.96 -25.30 14.53
CA GLU A 561 4.11 -24.83 13.73
C GLU A 561 5.03 -26.01 13.40
N PRO A 562 5.36 -26.22 12.11
CA PRO A 562 6.28 -27.28 11.69
C PRO A 562 7.72 -27.01 12.17
N VAL A 563 8.36 -28.04 12.74
CA VAL A 563 9.72 -27.98 13.31
C VAL A 563 10.73 -28.75 12.47
N SER A 564 10.39 -29.95 12.01
CA SER A 564 11.30 -30.82 11.24
C SER A 564 10.54 -31.82 10.38
N VAL A 565 11.21 -32.32 9.32
CA VAL A 565 10.80 -33.49 8.54
C VAL A 565 11.94 -34.49 8.55
N ALA A 566 11.70 -35.70 9.07
CA ALA A 566 12.69 -36.77 9.14
C ALA A 566 12.25 -38.01 8.36
N ARG A 567 13.22 -38.78 7.84
CA ARG A 567 12.96 -40.08 7.21
C ARG A 567 12.83 -41.17 8.27
N MET A 568 11.89 -42.09 8.07
CA MET A 568 11.74 -43.30 8.87
C MET A 568 11.36 -44.47 7.99
N VAL A 569 12.29 -45.37 7.69
CA VAL A 569 12.09 -46.58 6.85
C VAL A 569 11.31 -46.29 5.55
N ASP A 570 9.98 -46.39 5.56
CA ASP A 570 9.09 -46.14 4.41
C ASP A 570 8.32 -44.80 4.49
N ASP A 571 8.33 -44.13 5.64
CA ASP A 571 7.54 -42.96 5.97
C ASP A 571 8.38 -41.69 6.13
N LEU A 572 7.72 -40.53 6.02
CA LEU A 572 8.27 -39.25 6.47
C LEU A 572 7.53 -38.78 7.72
N ILE A 573 8.25 -38.27 8.69
CA ILE A 573 7.68 -37.79 9.96
C ILE A 573 7.83 -36.27 10.03
N VAL A 574 6.71 -35.56 10.06
CA VAL A 574 6.69 -34.12 10.31
C VAL A 574 6.42 -33.89 11.80
N THR A 575 7.32 -33.18 12.49
CA THR A 575 7.12 -32.83 13.91
C THR A 575 6.66 -31.39 14.03
N PHE A 576 5.65 -31.15 14.88
CA PHE A 576 5.09 -29.83 15.16
C PHE A 576 5.36 -29.41 16.61
N LYS A 577 5.36 -28.10 16.83
CA LYS A 577 5.20 -27.47 18.16
C LYS A 577 3.89 -26.68 18.18
N ASN A 578 3.53 -26.07 19.31
CA ASN A 578 2.31 -25.26 19.45
C ASN A 578 1.02 -26.06 19.18
N THR A 579 1.02 -27.34 19.55
CA THR A 579 -0.10 -28.28 19.36
C THR A 579 -1.07 -28.30 20.54
N SER A 580 -0.69 -27.68 21.66
CA SER A 580 -1.48 -27.65 22.90
C SER A 580 -1.83 -29.05 23.43
N GLY A 581 -0.91 -30.02 23.25
CA GLY A 581 -1.07 -31.40 23.74
C GLY A 581 -1.37 -32.44 22.65
N GLY A 582 -1.38 -32.03 21.38
CA GLY A 582 -1.43 -32.95 20.23
C GLY A 582 -2.09 -32.35 18.99
N LEU A 583 -1.99 -33.07 17.88
CA LEU A 583 -2.64 -32.73 16.63
C LEU A 583 -3.98 -33.47 16.53
N VAL A 584 -4.99 -32.78 16.03
CA VAL A 584 -6.33 -33.33 15.79
C VAL A 584 -6.76 -33.07 14.36
N THR A 585 -7.57 -33.98 13.82
CA THR A 585 -8.16 -33.85 12.49
C THR A 585 -9.68 -33.75 12.59
N TYR A 586 -10.27 -32.84 11.83
CA TYR A 586 -11.72 -32.75 11.70
C TYR A 586 -12.24 -33.49 10.47
N SER A 587 -13.46 -34.01 10.57
CA SER A 587 -14.18 -34.67 9.46
C SER A 587 -13.50 -35.93 8.87
N GLY A 588 -12.46 -36.46 9.53
CA GLY A 588 -11.73 -37.66 9.12
C GLY A 588 -10.57 -37.98 10.07
N ASN A 589 -9.98 -39.18 9.94
CA ASN A 589 -8.81 -39.63 10.71
C ASN A 589 -7.46 -39.41 9.99
N THR A 590 -7.51 -38.86 8.78
CA THR A 590 -6.34 -38.56 7.94
C THR A 590 -6.26 -37.05 7.78
N ALA A 591 -5.07 -36.49 7.93
CA ALA A 591 -4.81 -35.09 7.67
C ALA A 591 -4.69 -34.86 6.15
N LEU A 592 -5.39 -33.84 5.65
CA LEU A 592 -5.42 -33.50 4.23
C LEU A 592 -4.37 -32.45 3.88
N GLY A 593 -3.98 -32.40 2.60
CA GLY A 593 -3.16 -31.31 2.06
C GLY A 593 -1.65 -31.47 2.23
N PHE A 594 -1.15 -32.64 2.65
CA PHE A 594 0.28 -32.95 2.64
C PHE A 594 0.75 -33.43 1.27
N GLU A 595 1.90 -32.92 0.83
CA GLU A 595 2.56 -33.29 -0.42
C GLU A 595 3.99 -33.72 -0.15
N ALA A 596 4.42 -34.82 -0.79
CA ALA A 596 5.81 -35.23 -0.88
C ALA A 596 6.35 -34.84 -2.27
N CYS A 597 7.45 -34.08 -2.28
CA CYS A 597 7.98 -33.44 -3.48
C CYS A 597 9.40 -33.88 -3.80
N THR A 598 9.61 -34.16 -5.08
CA THR A 598 10.92 -34.26 -5.72
C THR A 598 11.37 -32.88 -6.22
N GLU A 599 12.46 -32.81 -7.00
CA GLU A 599 12.89 -31.57 -7.66
C GLU A 599 11.84 -31.03 -8.64
N THR A 600 11.15 -31.91 -9.38
CA THR A 600 10.25 -31.52 -10.48
C THR A 600 8.78 -31.69 -10.16
N ASP A 601 8.44 -32.65 -9.30
CA ASP A 601 7.05 -33.10 -9.10
C ASP A 601 6.68 -33.26 -7.62
N CYS A 602 5.43 -32.99 -7.30
CA CYS A 602 4.82 -33.20 -5.99
C CYS A 602 3.63 -34.17 -6.10
N THR A 603 3.39 -34.95 -5.05
CA THR A 603 2.24 -35.86 -4.96
C THR A 603 1.60 -35.75 -3.59
N PHE A 604 0.26 -35.77 -3.53
CA PHE A 604 -0.43 -35.87 -2.25
C PHE A 604 -0.12 -37.21 -1.57
N VAL A 605 0.02 -37.19 -0.24
CA VAL A 605 0.36 -38.36 0.57
C VAL A 605 -0.61 -38.53 1.73
N SER A 606 -0.87 -39.79 2.11
CA SER A 606 -1.66 -40.10 3.30
C SER A 606 -0.91 -39.66 4.56
N ALA A 607 -1.61 -39.00 5.47
CA ALA A 607 -1.02 -38.39 6.65
C ALA A 607 -1.84 -38.69 7.90
N THR A 608 -1.23 -39.30 8.92
CA THR A 608 -1.92 -39.65 10.18
C THR A 608 -1.31 -38.90 11.36
N PRO A 609 -2.12 -38.23 12.20
CA PRO A 609 -1.62 -37.61 13.43
C PRO A 609 -1.18 -38.65 14.47
N ASP A 610 -0.03 -38.41 15.11
CA ASP A 610 0.54 -39.18 16.23
C ASP A 610 1.11 -38.21 17.27
N GLY A 611 0.29 -37.81 18.25
CA GLY A 611 0.64 -36.78 19.22
C GLY A 611 0.98 -35.46 18.52
N ASP A 612 2.22 -34.99 18.66
CA ASP A 612 2.72 -33.77 18.02
C ASP A 612 3.31 -34.01 16.62
N ARG A 613 3.14 -35.20 16.06
CA ARG A 613 3.73 -35.62 14.79
C ARG A 613 2.66 -35.95 13.76
N ILE A 614 3.04 -35.85 12.49
CA ILE A 614 2.29 -36.38 11.35
C ILE A 614 3.16 -37.42 10.67
N ILE A 615 2.61 -38.62 10.50
CA ILE A 615 3.23 -39.73 9.78
C ILE A 615 2.71 -39.69 8.34
N LEU A 616 3.60 -39.42 7.38
CA LEU A 616 3.31 -39.45 5.95
C LEU A 616 3.62 -40.84 5.40
N GLN A 617 2.59 -41.66 5.31
CA GLN A 617 2.69 -43.09 5.03
C GLN A 617 3.20 -43.35 3.61
N GLY A 618 4.28 -44.13 3.47
CA GLY A 618 4.89 -44.48 2.18
C GLY A 618 5.52 -43.28 1.44
N ALA A 619 5.69 -42.14 2.12
CA ALA A 619 6.18 -40.92 1.50
C ALA A 619 7.70 -40.91 1.30
N ASN A 620 8.46 -41.80 1.97
CA ASN A 620 9.92 -41.88 1.88
C ASN A 620 10.37 -42.58 0.58
N ARG A 621 10.08 -41.96 -0.56
CA ARG A 621 10.41 -42.48 -1.90
C ARG A 621 11.70 -41.85 -2.43
N ILE A 622 12.35 -42.55 -3.36
CA ILE A 622 13.54 -42.07 -4.05
C ILE A 622 13.26 -40.71 -4.69
N GLY A 623 14.16 -39.76 -4.50
CA GLY A 623 14.08 -38.42 -5.08
C GLY A 623 13.18 -37.44 -4.34
N VAL A 624 12.41 -37.87 -3.33
CA VAL A 624 11.64 -36.93 -2.49
C VAL A 624 12.61 -36.16 -1.60
N ILE A 625 12.65 -34.84 -1.74
CA ILE A 625 13.57 -33.94 -1.03
C ILE A 625 12.87 -33.04 -0.01
N LYS A 626 11.56 -32.79 -0.18
CA LYS A 626 10.81 -31.88 0.69
C LYS A 626 9.35 -32.28 0.85
N VAL A 627 8.74 -31.72 1.89
CA VAL A 627 7.30 -31.83 2.19
C VAL A 627 6.67 -30.45 2.11
N ARG A 628 5.46 -30.39 1.55
CA ARG A 628 4.59 -29.22 1.63
C ARG A 628 3.30 -29.56 2.37
N TYR A 629 2.69 -28.55 2.96
CA TYR A 629 1.35 -28.64 3.52
C TYR A 629 0.52 -27.43 3.09
N ALA A 630 -0.75 -27.66 2.77
CA ALA A 630 -1.73 -26.64 2.39
C ALA A 630 -1.26 -25.75 1.22
N TRP A 631 -0.69 -26.38 0.19
CA TRP A 631 0.01 -25.69 -0.91
C TRP A 631 -0.86 -25.39 -2.12
N ALA A 632 -1.95 -24.65 -1.91
CA ALA A 632 -2.83 -24.15 -2.96
C ALA A 632 -3.41 -22.77 -2.59
N ASP A 633 -4.06 -22.13 -3.54
CA ASP A 633 -4.79 -20.87 -3.35
C ASP A 633 -5.90 -21.05 -2.30
N SER A 634 -6.72 -22.11 -2.44
CA SER A 634 -7.69 -22.57 -1.45
C SER A 634 -7.56 -24.09 -1.23
N PRO A 635 -6.64 -24.55 -0.35
CA PRO A 635 -6.38 -25.96 -0.10
C PRO A 635 -7.46 -26.61 0.78
N TYR A 636 -7.75 -27.90 0.54
CA TYR A 636 -8.54 -28.68 1.49
C TYR A 636 -7.67 -29.10 2.68
N VAL A 637 -7.97 -28.56 3.86
CA VAL A 637 -7.23 -28.79 5.10
C VAL A 637 -8.17 -29.17 6.24
N ASN A 638 -7.67 -29.95 7.20
CA ASN A 638 -8.42 -30.36 8.37
C ASN A 638 -7.56 -30.59 9.62
N LEU A 639 -6.31 -30.11 9.65
CA LEU A 639 -5.36 -30.32 10.74
C LEU A 639 -5.34 -29.13 11.71
N TYR A 640 -5.55 -29.41 12.99
CA TYR A 640 -5.65 -28.41 14.07
C TYR A 640 -4.85 -28.83 15.30
N SER A 641 -4.58 -27.88 16.20
CA SER A 641 -4.16 -28.15 17.58
C SER A 641 -5.34 -28.59 18.46
N GLN A 642 -5.05 -29.15 19.64
CA GLN A 642 -6.08 -29.46 20.66
C GLN A 642 -6.89 -28.24 21.13
N ASP A 643 -6.35 -27.03 21.00
CA ASP A 643 -7.04 -25.77 21.33
C ASP A 643 -7.68 -25.07 20.13
N ASP A 644 -8.00 -25.85 19.08
CA ASP A 644 -8.80 -25.43 17.92
C ASP A 644 -8.15 -24.32 17.07
N LEU A 645 -6.83 -24.40 16.88
CA LEU A 645 -6.09 -23.52 15.97
C LEU A 645 -5.60 -24.29 14.74
N PRO A 646 -5.83 -23.77 13.53
CA PRO A 646 -5.45 -24.45 12.29
C PRO A 646 -3.93 -24.49 12.11
N ALA A 647 -3.41 -25.60 11.58
CA ALA A 647 -2.05 -25.63 11.04
C ALA A 647 -1.98 -24.74 9.78
N GLY A 648 -0.95 -23.90 9.69
CA GLY A 648 -0.72 -23.03 8.53
C GLY A 648 0.13 -23.70 7.45
N PRO A 649 0.13 -23.18 6.20
CA PRO A 649 0.94 -23.73 5.12
C PRO A 649 2.43 -23.67 5.42
N PHE A 650 3.18 -24.63 4.86
CA PHE A 650 4.63 -24.62 4.88
C PHE A 650 5.26 -25.42 3.75
N GLU A 651 6.54 -25.15 3.48
CA GLU A 651 7.45 -26.03 2.74
C GLU A 651 8.68 -26.29 3.61
N MET A 652 9.10 -27.56 3.73
CA MET A 652 10.31 -27.92 4.50
C MET A 652 11.11 -28.99 3.77
N GLU A 653 12.42 -28.77 3.67
CA GLU A 653 13.39 -29.78 3.26
C GLU A 653 13.46 -30.92 4.29
N ILE A 654 13.70 -32.14 3.80
CA ILE A 654 13.86 -33.32 4.63
C ILE A 654 15.29 -33.31 5.19
N SER A 655 15.41 -33.41 6.51
CA SER A 655 16.73 -33.57 7.13
C SER A 655 17.36 -34.87 6.64
N GLN A 656 18.64 -34.81 6.22
CA GLN A 656 19.39 -36.01 5.86
C GLN A 656 19.55 -36.98 7.02
#